data_AF-A0A7W7EC95-F1
#
_entry.id   AF-A0A7W7EC95-F1
#
_cell.length_a   1.000
_cell.length_b   1.000
_cell.length_c   1.000
_cell.angle_alpha   90.00
_cell.angle_beta   90.00
_cell.angle_gamma   90.00
#
_symmetry.space_group_name_H-M   'P 1'
#
loop_
_entity.id
_entity.type
_entity.pdbx_description
1 polymer ?
#
loop_
_entity_poly.entity_id
_entity_poly.type
_entity_poly.pdbx_seq_one_letter_code
_entity_poly.pdbx_strand_id
1 'polypeptide(L)'
;MLNNDLRMSGKAGEHDRRDGLAPGNRFLGRVVACSGSRATIAAVAVEGGTDLTELWSVGRLISISVGRNRVVALVYQMNTGTHAWGEGEDNNFKIETELLGEVRVDEDGREEFSTGISRYPYLGAIAHRIRAADLMRIYDAGEGTTAVIGKLTQDESIDAAIHIPSMLSKHFAVVGSTGVGKSTAVSLLLHKAIVADPKLRVLILDPHNEFAAAFPKHAVTIDTDTLDLPFWLMRLEEFAEVVFRGRPPVPEELDMLRDIMPDAKRAFRGSDNSLVRRTTEKSSITADTPVPYRMADLLALIDERIGRLEGRAEKPALRSLKMRLIAAINDPRYHFMFSNNTISDTITDTIAQIFRIPGDSRPICTFQLAGIPSEVVNSVASVLCRMAFEVALWSDGAIHMLVVCEEAHRYIPSDPSLGFVPTRQAIARIAKEGRKYGVSLGIITQRPGELDQTILSQCSTLFAMRLANDRDQEIIRSAIPNSSISTTSFISSIGNGEAIAFGEAISVPMRMRFSRVDENLLPKAASANSKHSEEDPDTVDLRKIVTRMRAVTVSPDISNFQQSFGASTAGSDEADDADEVLEAKPYAPPPPASLSPASAPLESYRRELLPQTPRLDPTAPPSVDPRLDALRREMRREEPIFPRPAPPTDQPAITRREPGSSLRESILKKPLSSHYNKD
;
A
#
# COMPACT_ATOMS: atom_id res chain seq x y z
N MET A 1 20.66 -2.90 -23.39
CA MET A 1 22.08 -2.57 -23.14
C MET A 1 22.49 -3.34 -21.90
N LEU A 2 23.43 -4.27 -22.07
CA LEU A 2 23.86 -5.23 -21.05
C LEU A 2 24.56 -4.52 -19.87
N ASN A 3 24.41 -5.10 -18.68
CA ASN A 3 25.03 -4.79 -17.38
C ASN A 3 26.54 -4.41 -17.44
N ASN A 4 26.87 -3.21 -17.93
CA ASN A 4 28.26 -2.75 -18.00
C ASN A 4 28.64 -1.85 -16.80
N ASP A 5 27.66 -1.31 -16.07
CA ASP A 5 27.92 -0.39 -14.96
C ASP A 5 28.42 -1.10 -13.69
N LEU A 6 27.99 -2.34 -13.45
CA LEU A 6 28.44 -3.15 -12.31
C LEU A 6 29.91 -3.61 -12.46
N ARG A 7 30.43 -3.74 -13.69
CA ARG A 7 31.83 -4.15 -13.93
C ARG A 7 32.84 -3.05 -13.66
N MET A 8 32.42 -1.78 -13.69
CA MET A 8 33.31 -0.66 -13.40
C MET A 8 33.68 -0.57 -11.91
N SER A 9 32.86 -1.15 -11.02
CA SER A 9 33.16 -1.29 -9.58
C SER A 9 34.15 -2.41 -9.27
N GLY A 10 34.33 -3.40 -10.16
CA GLY A 10 35.33 -4.47 -10.01
C GLY A 10 36.79 -3.96 -9.90
N LYS A 11 37.06 -2.75 -10.40
CA LYS A 11 38.36 -2.07 -10.23
C LYS A 11 38.61 -1.54 -8.82
N ALA A 12 37.58 -1.39 -7.99
CA ALA A 12 37.72 -1.00 -6.58
C ALA A 12 38.31 -2.12 -5.72
N GLY A 13 38.05 -3.39 -6.05
CA GLY A 13 38.65 -4.56 -5.39
C GLY A 13 40.17 -4.70 -5.63
N GLU A 14 40.69 -4.12 -6.71
CA GLU A 14 42.15 -4.05 -6.95
C GLU A 14 42.82 -2.94 -6.13
N HIS A 15 42.10 -1.86 -5.78
CA HIS A 15 42.63 -0.80 -4.91
C HIS A 15 42.80 -1.29 -3.46
N ASP A 16 41.93 -2.18 -2.98
CA ASP A 16 42.01 -2.74 -1.63
C ASP A 16 43.16 -3.77 -1.47
N ARG A 17 43.79 -4.19 -2.59
CA ARG A 17 44.93 -5.12 -2.62
C ARG A 17 46.30 -4.43 -2.74
N ARG A 18 46.37 -3.14 -3.08
CA ARG A 18 47.64 -2.51 -3.53
C ARG A 18 48.47 -1.76 -2.50
N ASP A 19 48.02 -1.58 -1.26
CA ASP A 19 48.89 -1.02 -0.20
C ASP A 19 49.25 -2.07 0.86
N GLY A 20 50.20 -2.95 0.50
CA GLY A 20 50.78 -3.93 1.41
C GLY A 20 51.70 -3.36 2.49
N LEU A 21 51.91 -2.03 2.54
CA LEU A 21 52.92 -1.37 3.40
C LEU A 21 52.41 -0.14 4.18
N ALA A 22 51.10 0.17 4.17
CA ALA A 22 50.54 1.24 5.01
C ALA A 22 49.81 0.66 6.24
N PRO A 23 50.37 0.76 7.47
CA PRO A 23 49.73 0.30 8.70
C PRO A 23 48.66 1.29 9.24
N GLY A 24 47.99 2.04 8.35
CA GLY A 24 47.20 3.22 8.73
C GLY A 24 45.68 3.08 8.75
N ASN A 25 45.07 1.99 8.26
CA ASN A 25 43.60 1.96 8.07
C ASN A 25 42.88 0.66 8.44
N ARG A 26 43.51 -0.21 9.23
CA ARG A 26 42.86 -1.42 9.80
C ARG A 26 42.63 -1.24 11.29
N PHE A 27 41.68 -0.38 11.65
CA PHE A 27 41.18 -0.35 13.03
C PHE A 27 40.21 -1.50 13.28
N LEU A 28 40.44 -2.20 14.39
CA LEU A 28 39.80 -3.47 14.77
C LEU A 28 38.91 -3.23 15.98
N GLY A 29 37.60 -3.17 15.78
CA GLY A 29 36.66 -3.29 16.89
C GLY A 29 36.72 -4.73 17.44
N ARG A 30 36.48 -4.91 18.74
CA ARG A 30 36.41 -6.26 19.33
C ARG A 30 35.04 -6.54 19.89
N VAL A 31 34.52 -7.73 19.60
CA VAL A 31 33.26 -8.20 20.19
C VAL A 31 33.43 -8.36 21.70
N VAL A 32 32.63 -7.64 22.49
CA VAL A 32 32.63 -7.70 23.97
C VAL A 32 31.36 -8.33 24.53
N ALA A 33 30.31 -8.44 23.72
CA ALA A 33 29.12 -9.24 24.04
C ALA A 33 28.54 -9.79 22.74
N CYS A 34 27.95 -10.99 22.79
CA CYS A 34 27.23 -11.58 21.68
C CYS A 34 26.01 -12.32 22.20
N SER A 35 24.87 -12.12 21.56
CA SER A 35 23.64 -12.89 21.73
C SER A 35 23.32 -13.62 20.42
N GLY A 36 22.18 -14.32 20.35
CA GLY A 36 21.76 -15.02 19.14
C GLY A 36 21.41 -14.13 17.96
N SER A 37 21.23 -12.81 18.15
CA SER A 37 20.89 -11.88 17.06
C SER A 37 21.66 -10.57 17.11
N ARG A 38 22.43 -10.31 18.17
CA ARG A 38 23.13 -9.04 18.37
C ARG A 38 24.56 -9.25 18.84
N ALA A 39 25.43 -8.31 18.52
CA ALA A 39 26.77 -8.25 19.08
C ALA A 39 27.12 -6.82 19.47
N THR A 40 27.78 -6.67 20.61
CA THR A 40 28.33 -5.40 21.08
C THR A 40 29.82 -5.38 20.78
N ILE A 41 30.28 -4.34 20.11
CA ILE A 41 31.67 -4.15 19.71
C ILE A 41 32.24 -2.97 20.48
N ALA A 42 33.38 -3.15 21.12
CA ALA A 42 34.14 -2.07 21.73
C ALA A 42 35.21 -1.59 20.76
N ALA A 43 35.33 -0.27 20.63
CA ALA A 43 36.33 0.41 19.82
C ALA A 43 36.83 1.67 20.54
N VAL A 44 38.00 2.16 20.12
CA VAL A 44 38.67 3.34 20.68
C VAL A 44 38.96 4.32 19.54
N ALA A 45 38.55 5.57 19.69
CA ALA A 45 38.94 6.68 18.82
C ALA A 45 40.12 7.39 19.45
N VAL A 46 41.29 7.25 18.84
CA VAL A 46 42.56 7.80 19.36
C VAL A 46 42.60 9.31 19.11
N GLU A 47 43.03 10.08 20.11
CA GLU A 47 43.19 11.56 20.04
C GLU A 47 41.95 12.34 19.58
N GLY A 48 40.74 11.81 19.81
CA GLY A 48 39.49 12.49 19.45
C GLY A 48 39.19 12.57 17.94
N GLY A 49 39.88 11.78 17.10
CA GLY A 49 39.61 11.73 15.66
C GLY A 49 38.20 11.25 15.34
N THR A 50 37.47 12.02 14.53
CA THR A 50 36.07 11.75 14.13
C THR A 50 35.94 10.86 12.90
N ASP A 51 36.99 10.71 12.10
CA ASP A 51 36.98 9.87 10.89
C ASP A 51 36.58 8.41 11.21
N LEU A 52 36.91 7.95 12.42
CA LEU A 52 36.60 6.61 12.93
C LEU A 52 35.12 6.43 13.29
N THR A 53 34.47 7.45 13.85
CA THR A 53 33.06 7.40 14.24
C THR A 53 32.14 7.50 13.03
N GLU A 54 32.56 8.20 11.98
CA GLU A 54 31.85 8.23 10.71
C GLU A 54 31.80 6.83 10.09
N LEU A 55 32.93 6.11 10.00
CA LEU A 55 33.02 4.80 9.33
C LEU A 55 32.11 3.72 9.93
N TRP A 56 31.73 3.87 11.20
CA TRP A 56 30.87 2.93 11.94
C TRP A 56 29.52 3.55 12.30
N SER A 57 29.12 4.63 11.63
CA SER A 57 27.86 5.31 11.86
C SER A 57 26.67 4.36 11.83
N VAL A 58 25.63 4.69 12.59
CA VAL A 58 24.35 3.98 12.58
C VAL A 58 23.84 3.80 11.14
N GLY A 59 23.45 2.57 10.81
CA GLY A 59 22.99 2.16 9.49
C GLY A 59 24.07 1.60 8.56
N ARG A 60 25.35 1.55 8.96
CA ARG A 60 26.41 0.91 8.17
C ARG A 60 26.53 -0.59 8.44
N LEU A 61 26.89 -1.31 7.37
CA LEU A 61 27.24 -2.72 7.44
C LEU A 61 28.72 -2.89 7.80
N ILE A 62 28.99 -3.83 8.69
CA ILE A 62 30.32 -4.23 9.12
C ILE A 62 30.47 -5.73 8.98
N SER A 63 31.69 -6.22 9.15
CA SER A 63 31.97 -7.65 9.12
C SER A 63 32.80 -8.08 10.31
N ILE A 64 32.42 -9.19 10.93
CA ILE A 64 33.07 -9.78 12.10
C ILE A 64 33.73 -11.08 11.64
N SER A 65 35.05 -11.16 11.80
CA SER A 65 35.82 -12.34 11.40
C SER A 65 35.64 -13.47 12.41
N VAL A 66 35.15 -14.63 11.93
CA VAL A 66 34.91 -15.83 12.73
C VAL A 66 35.56 -17.03 12.04
N GLY A 67 36.83 -17.26 12.34
CA GLY A 67 37.64 -18.29 11.66
C GLY A 67 37.87 -17.91 10.19
N ARG A 68 37.40 -18.74 9.26
CA ARG A 68 37.44 -18.46 7.81
C ARG A 68 36.22 -17.67 7.31
N ASN A 69 35.12 -17.71 8.07
CA ASN A 69 33.87 -17.04 7.71
C ASN A 69 33.87 -15.59 8.21
N ARG A 70 33.01 -14.77 7.60
CA ARG A 70 32.81 -13.38 7.99
C ARG A 70 31.33 -13.16 8.27
N VAL A 71 30.98 -12.88 9.51
CA VAL A 71 29.60 -12.56 9.90
C VAL A 71 29.32 -11.11 9.54
N VAL A 72 28.25 -10.86 8.80
CA VAL A 72 27.80 -9.52 8.41
C VAL A 72 26.88 -8.99 9.50
N ALA A 73 27.10 -7.75 9.93
CA ALA A 73 26.28 -7.11 10.95
C ALA A 73 25.95 -5.66 10.60
N LEU A 74 24.78 -5.19 11.02
CA LEU A 74 24.30 -3.82 10.86
C LEU A 74 24.51 -3.04 12.16
N VAL A 75 25.15 -1.88 12.09
CA VAL A 75 25.24 -0.98 13.24
C VAL A 75 23.91 -0.29 13.46
N TYR A 76 23.31 -0.43 14.64
CA TYR A 76 22.03 0.23 14.94
C TYR A 76 22.10 1.26 16.08
N GLN A 77 23.14 1.21 16.91
CA GLN A 77 23.32 2.17 17.99
C GLN A 77 24.80 2.31 18.33
N MET A 78 25.21 3.51 18.73
CA MET A 78 26.56 3.82 19.22
C MET A 78 26.44 4.60 20.53
N ASN A 79 27.19 4.18 21.54
CA ASN A 79 27.25 4.81 22.85
C ASN A 79 28.71 5.01 23.26
N THR A 80 29.07 6.17 23.78
CA THR A 80 30.37 6.37 24.43
C THR A 80 30.36 5.75 25.83
N GLY A 81 31.50 5.23 26.29
CA GLY A 81 31.65 4.69 27.64
C GLY A 81 31.59 5.76 28.73
N THR A 82 31.93 7.00 28.37
CA THR A 82 31.80 8.23 29.16
C THR A 82 30.72 9.11 28.54
N HIS A 83 29.89 9.80 29.33
CA HIS A 83 28.87 10.75 28.82
C HIS A 83 29.46 12.04 28.20
N ALA A 84 30.77 12.07 27.94
CA ALA A 84 31.49 13.20 27.37
C ALA A 84 32.45 12.71 26.29
N TRP A 85 32.56 13.49 25.21
CA TRP A 85 33.58 13.37 24.18
C TRP A 85 34.77 14.25 24.56
N GLY A 86 35.94 13.66 24.74
CA GLY A 86 37.18 14.39 25.01
C GLY A 86 37.87 14.75 23.70
N GLU A 87 38.03 16.04 23.40
CA GLU A 87 38.88 16.49 22.29
C GLU A 87 40.37 16.28 22.67
N GLY A 88 41.13 15.57 21.84
CA GLY A 88 42.55 15.27 22.11
C GLY A 88 42.81 14.12 23.10
N GLU A 89 41.77 13.38 23.51
CA GLU A 89 41.88 12.19 24.36
C GLU A 89 41.32 10.94 23.66
N ASP A 90 41.71 9.76 24.15
CA ASP A 90 41.18 8.49 23.67
C ASP A 90 39.72 8.33 24.09
N ASN A 91 38.82 8.23 23.11
CA ASN A 91 37.40 8.05 23.36
C ASN A 91 37.00 6.58 23.17
N ASN A 92 36.58 5.93 24.26
CA ASN A 92 36.06 4.57 24.22
C ASN A 92 34.57 4.58 23.87
N PHE A 93 34.18 3.80 22.88
CA PHE A 93 32.77 3.66 22.50
C PHE A 93 32.38 2.22 22.24
N LYS A 94 31.08 1.96 22.46
CA LYS A 94 30.40 0.70 22.24
C LYS A 94 29.46 0.85 21.06
N ILE A 95 29.52 -0.12 20.17
CA ILE A 95 28.73 -0.18 18.95
C ILE A 95 27.84 -1.40 19.11
N GLU A 96 26.53 -1.18 19.13
CA GLU A 96 25.56 -2.26 19.14
C GLU A 96 25.20 -2.61 17.69
N THR A 97 25.29 -3.90 17.40
CA THR A 97 25.12 -4.42 16.04
C THR A 97 24.13 -5.57 16.01
N GLU A 98 23.39 -5.66 14.91
CA GLU A 98 22.45 -6.74 14.61
C GLU A 98 23.10 -7.67 13.59
N LEU A 99 23.12 -8.97 13.88
CA LEU A 99 23.74 -9.97 13.01
C LEU A 99 22.78 -10.34 11.88
N LEU A 100 23.22 -10.21 10.63
CA LEU A 100 22.37 -10.35 9.45
C LEU A 100 22.59 -11.64 8.67
N GLY A 101 23.79 -12.20 8.72
CA GLY A 101 24.17 -13.39 7.97
C GLY A 101 25.67 -13.63 7.99
N GLU A 102 26.14 -14.56 7.18
CA GLU A 102 27.56 -14.87 7.03
C GLU A 102 27.98 -14.97 5.57
N VAL A 103 29.18 -14.50 5.27
CA VAL A 103 29.93 -14.88 4.08
C VAL A 103 30.73 -16.12 4.43
N ARG A 104 30.27 -17.28 3.96
CA ARG A 104 30.92 -18.57 4.16
C ARG A 104 32.00 -18.76 3.11
N VAL A 105 33.14 -19.30 3.54
CA VAL A 105 34.23 -19.69 2.63
C VAL A 105 34.27 -21.21 2.58
N ASP A 106 33.87 -21.78 1.46
CA ASP A 106 33.85 -23.23 1.24
C ASP A 106 35.28 -23.81 1.12
N GLU A 107 35.38 -25.13 1.14
CA GLU A 107 36.67 -25.84 1.05
C GLU A 107 37.43 -25.51 -0.24
N ASP A 108 36.71 -25.31 -1.35
CA ASP A 108 37.24 -24.89 -2.66
C ASP A 108 37.62 -23.40 -2.73
N GLY A 109 37.46 -22.65 -1.63
CA GLY A 109 37.76 -21.21 -1.56
C GLY A 109 36.69 -20.31 -2.20
N ARG A 110 35.54 -20.87 -2.59
CA ARG A 110 34.37 -20.09 -3.01
C ARG A 110 33.77 -19.36 -1.81
N GLU A 111 33.41 -18.10 -2.00
CA GLU A 111 32.79 -17.27 -0.97
C GLU A 111 31.34 -16.98 -1.37
N GLU A 112 30.39 -17.36 -0.51
CA GLU A 112 28.95 -17.19 -0.73
C GLU A 112 28.30 -16.53 0.50
N PHE A 113 27.34 -15.64 0.27
CA PHE A 113 26.56 -15.05 1.35
C PHE A 113 25.35 -15.94 1.70
N SER A 114 25.16 -16.17 2.99
CA SER A 114 24.00 -16.87 3.55
C SER A 114 23.37 -15.99 4.63
N THR A 115 22.04 -15.91 4.65
CA THR A 115 21.30 -15.24 5.73
C THR A 115 21.42 -15.99 7.07
N GLY A 116 21.66 -17.30 7.04
CA GLY A 116 21.93 -18.10 8.23
C GLY A 116 23.38 -17.98 8.71
N ILE A 117 23.57 -17.88 10.03
CA ILE A 117 24.89 -17.85 10.67
C ILE A 117 25.20 -19.24 11.22
N SER A 118 26.24 -19.89 10.67
CA SER A 118 26.67 -21.21 11.13
C SER A 118 27.55 -21.13 12.38
N ARG A 119 28.33 -20.07 12.52
CA ARG A 119 29.20 -19.84 13.68
C ARG A 119 29.09 -18.41 14.19
N TYR A 120 28.58 -18.27 15.42
CA TYR A 120 28.42 -16.97 16.06
C TYR A 120 29.75 -16.33 16.45
N PRO A 121 29.85 -14.99 16.45
CA PRO A 121 31.01 -14.28 16.97
C PRO A 121 31.33 -14.66 18.42
N TYR A 122 32.60 -14.96 18.69
CA TYR A 122 33.10 -15.17 20.04
C TYR A 122 33.63 -13.86 20.65
N LEU A 123 33.73 -13.80 21.98
CA LEU A 123 34.31 -12.65 22.67
C LEU A 123 35.75 -12.41 22.21
N GLY A 124 36.06 -11.18 21.83
CA GLY A 124 37.34 -10.78 21.26
C GLY A 124 37.45 -10.97 19.75
N ALA A 125 36.41 -11.50 19.08
CA ALA A 125 36.38 -11.56 17.62
C ALA A 125 36.53 -10.16 17.02
N ILE A 126 37.25 -10.10 15.91
CA ILE A 126 37.64 -8.85 15.26
C ILE A 126 36.52 -8.41 14.33
N ALA A 127 36.07 -7.18 14.52
CA ALA A 127 35.16 -6.50 13.62
C ALA A 127 35.93 -5.47 12.77
N HIS A 128 35.62 -5.42 11.48
CA HIS A 128 36.22 -4.54 10.50
C HIS A 128 35.16 -4.00 9.53
N ARG A 129 35.52 -2.95 8.77
CA ARG A 129 34.71 -2.47 7.65
C ARG A 129 34.38 -3.63 6.70
N ILE A 130 33.15 -3.65 6.20
CA ILE A 130 32.76 -4.63 5.19
C ILE A 130 33.54 -4.41 3.88
N ARG A 131 33.98 -5.50 3.25
CA ARG A 131 34.69 -5.44 1.98
C ARG A 131 33.70 -5.12 0.85
N ALA A 132 34.13 -4.38 -0.16
CA ALA A 132 33.31 -4.15 -1.35
C ALA A 132 32.87 -5.46 -2.02
N ALA A 133 33.74 -6.47 -2.05
CA ALA A 133 33.42 -7.80 -2.57
C ALA A 133 32.37 -8.55 -1.73
N ASP A 134 32.33 -8.33 -0.41
CA ASP A 134 31.32 -8.94 0.47
C ASP A 134 29.97 -8.25 0.33
N LEU A 135 29.97 -6.91 0.21
CA LEU A 135 28.78 -6.13 -0.14
C LEU A 135 28.17 -6.62 -1.46
N MET A 136 29.01 -6.79 -2.49
CA MET A 136 28.54 -7.31 -3.78
C MET A 136 27.89 -8.68 -3.65
N ARG A 137 28.41 -9.58 -2.80
CA ARG A 137 27.80 -10.90 -2.60
C ARG A 137 26.49 -10.88 -1.82
N ILE A 138 26.32 -9.89 -0.94
CA ILE A 138 25.04 -9.68 -0.25
C ILE A 138 23.98 -9.26 -1.26
N TYR A 139 24.31 -8.33 -2.18
CA TYR A 139 23.33 -7.73 -3.10
C TYR A 139 23.22 -8.42 -4.46
N ASP A 140 24.21 -9.22 -4.85
CA ASP A 140 24.26 -9.97 -6.11
C ASP A 140 24.56 -11.45 -5.83
N ALA A 141 23.48 -12.23 -5.71
CA ALA A 141 23.55 -13.69 -5.48
C ALA A 141 24.00 -14.48 -6.73
N GLY A 142 24.39 -13.81 -7.82
CA GLY A 142 25.05 -14.46 -8.96
C GLY A 142 24.14 -15.11 -10.01
N GLU A 143 22.81 -14.95 -9.92
CA GLU A 143 21.86 -15.55 -10.87
C GLU A 143 21.48 -14.63 -12.07
N GLY A 144 21.99 -13.39 -12.13
CA GLY A 144 21.75 -12.47 -13.25
C GLY A 144 20.32 -11.94 -13.39
N THR A 145 19.44 -12.29 -12.46
CA THR A 145 18.04 -11.89 -12.33
C THR A 145 17.83 -10.77 -11.31
N THR A 146 18.93 -10.25 -10.76
CA THR A 146 18.97 -9.11 -9.84
C THR A 146 18.84 -7.80 -10.61
N ALA A 147 17.98 -6.91 -10.12
CA ALA A 147 17.74 -5.61 -10.72
C ALA A 147 18.08 -4.50 -9.74
N VAL A 148 18.94 -3.57 -10.16
CA VAL A 148 19.20 -2.33 -9.42
C VAL A 148 17.97 -1.44 -9.48
N ILE A 149 17.43 -1.09 -8.31
CA ILE A 149 16.24 -0.25 -8.14
C ILE A 149 16.57 1.07 -7.45
N GLY A 150 17.82 1.28 -7.02
CA GLY A 150 18.20 2.47 -6.28
C GLY A 150 19.61 2.40 -5.72
N LYS A 151 19.87 3.26 -4.74
CA LYS A 151 21.11 3.31 -3.97
C LYS A 151 20.82 3.21 -2.48
N LEU A 152 21.76 2.71 -1.69
CA LEU A 152 21.64 2.77 -0.23
C LEU A 152 21.67 4.23 0.25
N THR A 153 20.84 4.57 1.24
CA THR A 153 20.76 5.95 1.74
C THR A 153 21.99 6.33 2.55
N GLN A 154 22.62 5.36 3.22
CA GLN A 154 23.82 5.56 4.05
C GLN A 154 25.12 5.61 3.21
N ASP A 155 25.09 5.06 1.99
CA ASP A 155 26.24 5.01 1.09
C ASP A 155 25.75 4.92 -0.36
N GLU A 156 25.71 6.06 -1.05
CA GLU A 156 25.23 6.15 -2.43
C GLU A 156 26.15 5.45 -3.45
N SER A 157 27.35 5.01 -3.04
CA SER A 157 28.23 4.21 -3.90
C SER A 157 27.70 2.78 -4.10
N ILE A 158 26.84 2.30 -3.19
CA ILE A 158 26.33 0.93 -3.18
C ILE A 158 24.96 0.87 -3.87
N ASP A 159 24.85 0.01 -4.87
CA ASP A 159 23.59 -0.29 -5.55
C ASP A 159 22.63 -1.06 -4.64
N ALA A 160 21.40 -0.58 -4.54
CA ALA A 160 20.30 -1.32 -3.95
C ALA A 160 19.66 -2.18 -5.03
N ALA A 161 19.95 -3.49 -4.99
CA ALA A 161 19.45 -4.47 -5.92
C ALA A 161 18.42 -5.40 -5.26
N ILE A 162 17.47 -5.89 -6.06
CA ILE A 162 16.46 -6.87 -5.64
C ILE A 162 16.43 -8.06 -6.59
N HIS A 163 16.07 -9.23 -6.07
CA HIS A 163 15.84 -10.43 -6.86
C HIS A 163 14.40 -10.43 -7.40
N ILE A 164 14.23 -10.08 -8.68
CA ILE A 164 12.91 -9.93 -9.30
C ILE A 164 12.08 -11.23 -9.28
N PRO A 165 12.63 -12.42 -9.59
CA PRO A 165 11.85 -13.66 -9.52
C PRO A 165 11.34 -13.96 -8.11
N SER A 166 12.11 -13.68 -7.05
CA SER A 166 11.62 -13.81 -5.66
C SER A 166 10.51 -12.81 -5.36
N MET A 167 10.64 -11.55 -5.83
CA MET A 167 9.63 -10.51 -5.64
C MET A 167 8.29 -10.90 -6.28
N LEU A 168 8.34 -11.44 -7.51
CA LEU A 168 7.14 -11.87 -8.23
C LEU A 168 6.57 -13.15 -7.63
N SER A 169 7.38 -14.20 -7.46
CA SER A 169 6.91 -15.51 -6.99
C SER A 169 6.33 -15.50 -5.59
N LYS A 170 6.63 -14.48 -4.76
CA LYS A 170 6.21 -14.44 -3.35
C LYS A 170 5.44 -13.18 -2.96
N HIS A 171 4.88 -12.49 -3.96
CA HIS A 171 4.12 -11.25 -3.81
C HIS A 171 4.95 -10.11 -3.20
N PHE A 172 4.53 -8.88 -3.43
CA PHE A 172 5.15 -7.73 -2.82
C PHE A 172 4.13 -6.67 -2.42
N ALA A 173 4.52 -5.81 -1.49
CA ALA A 173 3.74 -4.64 -1.11
C ALA A 173 4.59 -3.37 -1.08
N VAL A 174 3.99 -2.26 -1.49
CA VAL A 174 4.55 -0.91 -1.38
C VAL A 174 3.62 -0.08 -0.52
N VAL A 175 4.11 0.36 0.64
CA VAL A 175 3.32 1.09 1.63
C VAL A 175 3.93 2.46 1.91
N GLY A 176 3.09 3.48 2.09
CA GLY A 176 3.57 4.84 2.37
C GLY A 176 2.48 5.90 2.27
N SER A 177 2.65 7.02 2.98
CA SER A 177 1.70 8.13 2.94
C SER A 177 1.56 8.75 1.53
N THR A 178 0.56 9.60 1.31
CA THR A 178 0.37 10.30 0.03
C THR A 178 1.56 11.20 -0.29
N GLY A 179 1.97 11.26 -1.56
CA GLY A 179 3.06 12.14 -2.02
C GLY A 179 4.49 11.69 -1.70
N VAL A 180 4.69 10.50 -1.11
CA VAL A 180 6.05 10.00 -0.78
C VAL A 180 6.77 9.35 -1.96
N GLY A 181 6.05 9.08 -3.08
CA GLY A 181 6.60 8.46 -4.29
C GLY A 181 6.20 7.01 -4.54
N LYS A 182 5.08 6.52 -3.95
CA LYS A 182 4.60 5.13 -4.13
C LYS A 182 4.42 4.73 -5.60
N SER A 183 3.63 5.49 -6.35
CA SER A 183 3.31 5.19 -7.76
C SER A 183 4.56 5.23 -8.64
N THR A 184 5.51 6.13 -8.35
CA THR A 184 6.82 6.19 -9.01
C THR A 184 7.67 4.97 -8.70
N ALA A 185 7.74 4.56 -7.43
CA ALA A 185 8.47 3.36 -7.01
C ALA A 185 7.90 2.10 -7.67
N VAL A 186 6.57 1.94 -7.67
CA VAL A 186 5.88 0.83 -8.36
C VAL A 186 6.19 0.84 -9.85
N SER A 187 6.14 2.00 -10.50
CA SER A 187 6.44 2.10 -11.93
C SER A 187 7.86 1.64 -12.24
N LEU A 188 8.84 2.06 -11.43
CA LEU A 188 10.22 1.57 -11.54
C LEU A 188 10.31 0.05 -11.36
N LEU A 189 9.66 -0.51 -10.34
CA LEU A 189 9.64 -1.95 -10.08
C LEU A 189 9.04 -2.73 -11.24
N LEU A 190 7.94 -2.24 -11.83
CA LEU A 190 7.27 -2.87 -12.97
C LEU A 190 8.11 -2.80 -14.25
N HIS A 191 8.80 -1.68 -14.52
CA HIS A 191 9.75 -1.60 -15.63
C HIS A 191 10.88 -2.63 -15.48
N LYS A 192 11.43 -2.79 -14.28
CA LYS A 192 12.46 -3.82 -14.01
C LYS A 192 11.89 -5.23 -14.13
N ALA A 193 10.65 -5.45 -13.68
CA ALA A 193 9.98 -6.75 -13.75
C ALA A 193 9.76 -7.21 -15.19
N ILE A 194 9.30 -6.33 -16.08
CA ILE A 194 9.05 -6.66 -17.49
C ILE A 194 10.35 -6.93 -18.25
N VAL A 195 11.42 -6.21 -17.92
CA VAL A 195 12.74 -6.45 -18.52
C VAL A 195 13.30 -7.80 -18.07
N ALA A 196 13.11 -8.16 -16.80
CA ALA A 196 13.59 -9.43 -16.25
C ALA A 196 12.75 -10.64 -16.72
N ASP A 197 11.43 -10.48 -16.86
CA ASP A 197 10.52 -11.52 -17.35
C ASP A 197 9.66 -10.99 -18.52
N PRO A 198 10.09 -11.18 -19.77
CA PRO A 198 9.31 -10.80 -20.95
C PRO A 198 7.99 -11.55 -21.12
N LYS A 199 7.79 -12.67 -20.43
CA LYS A 199 6.53 -13.45 -20.45
C LYS A 199 5.51 -12.92 -19.44
N LEU A 200 5.92 -12.02 -18.54
CA LEU A 200 5.06 -11.42 -17.54
C LEU A 200 3.88 -10.68 -18.20
N ARG A 201 2.69 -10.86 -17.64
CA ARG A 201 1.48 -10.09 -17.94
C ARG A 201 1.07 -9.34 -16.70
N VAL A 202 0.84 -8.04 -16.83
CA VAL A 202 0.54 -7.18 -15.68
C VAL A 202 -0.85 -6.62 -15.82
N LEU A 203 -1.70 -6.84 -14.82
CA LEU A 203 -2.99 -6.18 -14.67
C LEU A 203 -2.86 -5.17 -13.52
N ILE A 204 -3.11 -3.89 -13.80
CA ILE A 204 -3.13 -2.83 -12.79
C ILE A 204 -4.57 -2.37 -12.58
N LEU A 205 -5.04 -2.45 -11.35
CA LEU A 205 -6.30 -1.82 -10.91
C LEU A 205 -5.98 -0.40 -10.46
N ASP A 206 -6.36 0.59 -11.26
CA ASP A 206 -5.92 1.99 -11.15
C ASP A 206 -7.14 2.92 -10.86
N PRO A 207 -7.50 3.14 -9.58
CA PRO A 207 -8.59 4.04 -9.22
C PRO A 207 -8.27 5.53 -9.35
N HIS A 208 -7.00 5.89 -9.55
CA HIS A 208 -6.58 7.29 -9.66
C HIS A 208 -6.12 7.69 -11.06
N ASN A 209 -6.12 6.74 -12.00
CA ASN A 209 -5.67 6.87 -13.38
C ASN A 209 -4.23 7.40 -13.47
N GLU A 210 -3.34 6.94 -12.59
CA GLU A 210 -1.96 7.42 -12.52
C GLU A 210 -0.99 6.61 -13.41
N PHE A 211 -1.24 5.33 -13.63
CA PHE A 211 -0.25 4.39 -14.15
C PHE A 211 -0.18 4.33 -15.68
N ALA A 212 -1.26 4.65 -16.39
CA ALA A 212 -1.27 4.60 -17.86
C ALA A 212 -0.15 5.44 -18.49
N ALA A 213 0.09 6.64 -17.94
CA ALA A 213 1.13 7.56 -18.41
C ALA A 213 2.56 7.04 -18.18
N ALA A 214 2.78 6.15 -17.21
CA ALA A 214 4.09 5.61 -16.88
C ALA A 214 4.60 4.57 -17.89
N PHE A 215 3.71 4.06 -18.77
CA PHE A 215 4.00 2.94 -19.67
C PHE A 215 3.55 3.17 -21.13
N PRO A 216 3.96 4.27 -21.80
CA PRO A 216 3.42 4.64 -23.11
C PRO A 216 3.64 3.60 -24.22
N LYS A 217 4.69 2.77 -24.10
CA LYS A 217 5.02 1.73 -25.08
C LYS A 217 4.55 0.33 -24.68
N HIS A 218 4.24 0.10 -23.40
CA HIS A 218 4.02 -1.23 -22.83
C HIS A 218 2.60 -1.43 -22.27
N ALA A 219 1.83 -0.37 -22.06
CA ALA A 219 0.48 -0.44 -21.54
C ALA A 219 -0.59 -0.28 -22.62
N VAL A 220 -1.70 -0.99 -22.40
CA VAL A 220 -3.01 -0.70 -22.96
C VAL A 220 -3.91 -0.26 -21.81
N THR A 221 -4.62 0.84 -22.01
CA THR A 221 -5.55 1.38 -21.03
C THR A 221 -6.96 0.94 -21.39
N ILE A 222 -7.69 0.46 -20.39
CA ILE A 222 -9.11 0.16 -20.46
C ILE A 222 -9.82 1.13 -19.52
N ASP A 223 -10.65 1.98 -20.10
CA ASP A 223 -11.50 2.96 -19.43
C ASP A 223 -12.97 2.53 -19.50
N THR A 224 -13.89 3.31 -18.92
CA THR A 224 -15.32 2.97 -18.92
C THR A 224 -15.97 2.89 -20.31
N ASP A 225 -15.36 3.52 -21.32
CA ASP A 225 -15.92 3.61 -22.67
C ASP A 225 -15.43 2.47 -23.57
N THR A 226 -14.19 2.02 -23.34
CA THR A 226 -13.55 0.90 -24.03
C THR A 226 -13.69 -0.43 -23.29
N LEU A 227 -14.12 -0.38 -22.03
CA LEU A 227 -14.39 -1.56 -21.23
C LEU A 227 -15.61 -2.29 -21.77
N ASP A 228 -15.37 -3.52 -22.23
CA ASP A 228 -16.42 -4.49 -22.49
C ASP A 228 -16.25 -5.64 -21.49
N LEU A 229 -16.98 -5.56 -20.36
CA LEU A 229 -17.00 -6.60 -19.34
C LEU A 229 -18.40 -7.21 -19.27
N PRO A 230 -18.66 -8.29 -20.04
CA PRO A 230 -19.99 -8.88 -20.10
C PRO A 230 -20.51 -9.35 -18.74
N PHE A 231 -21.74 -8.95 -18.38
CA PHE A 231 -22.37 -9.31 -17.12
C PHE A 231 -22.47 -10.83 -16.89
N TRP A 232 -22.50 -11.64 -17.95
CA TRP A 232 -22.59 -13.10 -17.85
C TRP A 232 -21.29 -13.79 -17.45
N LEU A 233 -20.15 -13.08 -17.45
CA LEU A 233 -18.89 -13.54 -16.86
C LEU A 233 -18.88 -13.46 -15.33
N MET A 234 -19.79 -12.68 -14.76
CA MET A 234 -19.90 -12.48 -13.32
C MET A 234 -20.56 -13.69 -12.66
N ARG A 235 -20.08 -14.04 -11.47
CA ARG A 235 -20.76 -14.98 -10.57
C ARG A 235 -22.01 -14.32 -9.99
N LEU A 236 -22.93 -15.12 -9.46
CA LEU A 236 -24.18 -14.65 -8.90
C LEU A 236 -23.97 -13.58 -7.81
N GLU A 237 -22.98 -13.78 -6.93
CA GLU A 237 -22.66 -12.80 -5.87
C GLU A 237 -22.11 -11.50 -6.44
N GLU A 238 -21.22 -11.58 -7.44
CA GLU A 238 -20.64 -10.42 -8.15
C GLU A 238 -21.73 -9.63 -8.89
N PHE A 239 -22.63 -10.33 -9.57
CA PHE A 239 -23.77 -9.71 -10.25
C PHE A 239 -24.77 -9.11 -9.26
N ALA A 240 -25.03 -9.77 -8.13
CA ALA A 240 -25.89 -9.26 -7.08
C ALA A 240 -25.36 -7.93 -6.52
N GLU A 241 -24.06 -7.80 -6.28
CA GLU A 241 -23.46 -6.53 -5.81
C GLU A 241 -23.84 -5.34 -6.71
N VAL A 242 -23.87 -5.56 -8.02
CA VAL A 242 -24.27 -4.54 -9.01
C VAL A 242 -25.78 -4.27 -8.97
N VAL A 243 -26.60 -5.33 -8.94
CA VAL A 243 -28.07 -5.21 -8.93
C VAL A 243 -28.59 -4.56 -7.65
N PHE A 244 -27.98 -4.87 -6.50
CA PHE A 244 -28.33 -4.32 -5.19
C PHE A 244 -27.57 -3.02 -4.86
N ARG A 245 -26.68 -2.56 -5.75
CA ARG A 245 -25.89 -1.33 -5.61
C ARG A 245 -25.10 -1.29 -4.29
N GLY A 246 -24.40 -2.37 -3.98
CA GLY A 246 -23.59 -2.53 -2.77
C GLY A 246 -24.39 -2.70 -1.47
N ARG A 247 -25.72 -2.85 -1.55
CA ARG A 247 -26.56 -3.16 -0.40
C ARG A 247 -26.64 -4.67 -0.19
N PRO A 248 -26.80 -5.15 1.05
CA PRO A 248 -27.04 -6.56 1.31
C PRO A 248 -28.21 -7.09 0.46
N PRO A 249 -28.03 -8.19 -0.29
CA PRO A 249 -29.07 -8.73 -1.14
C PRO A 249 -30.24 -9.26 -0.29
N VAL A 250 -31.45 -9.10 -0.81
CA VAL A 250 -32.65 -9.70 -0.21
C VAL A 250 -32.61 -11.20 -0.51
N PRO A 251 -32.63 -12.09 0.51
CA PRO A 251 -32.48 -13.54 0.28
C PRO A 251 -33.48 -14.10 -0.71
N GLU A 252 -34.75 -13.70 -0.63
CA GLU A 252 -35.76 -14.18 -1.58
C GLU A 252 -35.48 -13.72 -3.01
N GLU A 253 -35.07 -12.46 -3.21
CA GLU A 253 -34.73 -11.95 -4.55
C GLU A 253 -33.48 -12.65 -5.12
N LEU A 254 -32.49 -12.97 -4.28
CA LEU A 254 -31.26 -13.67 -4.66
C LEU A 254 -31.51 -15.13 -5.04
N ASP A 255 -32.34 -15.84 -4.29
CA ASP A 255 -32.73 -17.22 -4.59
C ASP A 255 -33.51 -17.28 -5.91
N MET A 256 -34.38 -16.31 -6.18
CA MET A 256 -35.06 -16.20 -7.48
C MET A 256 -34.07 -15.98 -8.64
N LEU A 257 -33.05 -15.13 -8.47
CA LEU A 257 -31.99 -14.98 -9.47
C LEU A 257 -31.24 -16.30 -9.71
N ARG A 258 -30.88 -17.01 -8.63
CA ARG A 258 -30.18 -18.29 -8.70
C ARG A 258 -30.96 -19.33 -9.50
N ASP A 259 -32.28 -19.34 -9.36
CA ASP A 259 -33.17 -20.28 -10.04
C ASP A 259 -33.40 -19.92 -11.52
N ILE A 260 -33.59 -18.64 -11.84
CA ILE A 260 -34.00 -18.19 -13.18
C ILE A 260 -32.80 -18.01 -14.14
N MET A 261 -31.63 -17.60 -13.64
CA MET A 261 -30.44 -17.39 -14.48
C MET A 261 -30.01 -18.62 -15.30
N PRO A 262 -29.99 -19.85 -14.74
CA PRO A 262 -29.73 -21.06 -15.51
C PRO A 262 -30.69 -21.28 -16.69
N ASP A 263 -31.96 -20.93 -16.52
CA ASP A 263 -32.99 -21.06 -17.55
C ASP A 263 -32.74 -20.06 -18.69
N ALA A 264 -32.40 -18.81 -18.36
CA ALA A 264 -32.02 -17.79 -19.34
C ALA A 264 -30.79 -18.22 -20.17
N LYS A 265 -29.78 -18.80 -19.52
CA LYS A 265 -28.58 -19.34 -20.17
C LYS A 265 -28.89 -20.53 -21.09
N ARG A 266 -29.82 -21.40 -20.70
CA ARG A 266 -30.29 -22.51 -21.55
C ARG A 266 -31.10 -22.03 -22.74
N ALA A 267 -31.97 -21.05 -22.56
CA ALA A 267 -32.76 -20.46 -23.63
C ALA A 267 -31.87 -19.85 -24.73
N PHE A 268 -30.82 -19.12 -24.34
CA PHE A 268 -29.87 -18.54 -25.28
C PHE A 268 -29.14 -19.60 -26.11
N ARG A 269 -28.60 -20.65 -25.47
CA ARG A 269 -27.98 -21.79 -26.17
C ARG A 269 -28.92 -22.54 -27.12
N GLY A 270 -30.22 -22.52 -26.85
CA GLY A 270 -31.23 -23.18 -27.69
C GLY A 270 -31.50 -22.48 -29.02
N SER A 271 -31.04 -21.23 -29.18
CA SER A 271 -31.30 -20.42 -30.37
C SER A 271 -30.23 -20.56 -31.48
N ASP A 272 -29.01 -21.00 -31.15
CA ASP A 272 -27.94 -21.23 -32.12
C ASP A 272 -28.01 -22.64 -32.74
N ASN A 273 -28.59 -22.72 -33.94
CA ASN A 273 -28.48 -23.87 -34.82
C ASN A 273 -27.03 -23.98 -35.36
N SER A 274 -26.16 -24.82 -34.76
CA SER A 274 -25.17 -25.64 -35.51
C SER A 274 -24.18 -26.44 -34.62
N LEU A 275 -24.14 -27.75 -34.87
CA LEU A 275 -22.99 -28.67 -34.84
C LEU A 275 -22.17 -28.93 -33.55
N VAL A 276 -22.28 -28.18 -32.45
CA VAL A 276 -21.55 -28.47 -31.18
C VAL A 276 -22.40 -29.29 -30.18
N ARG A 277 -23.41 -29.99 -30.68
CA ARG A 277 -24.43 -30.65 -29.85
C ARG A 277 -24.04 -32.00 -29.25
N ARG A 278 -22.82 -32.51 -29.49
CA ARG A 278 -22.52 -33.94 -29.21
C ARG A 278 -21.47 -34.24 -28.13
N THR A 279 -20.84 -33.24 -27.51
CA THR A 279 -19.70 -33.53 -26.60
C THR A 279 -19.86 -33.04 -25.17
N THR A 280 -20.87 -32.22 -24.85
CA THR A 280 -20.92 -31.49 -23.56
C THR A 280 -22.27 -31.62 -22.83
N GLU A 281 -23.02 -32.70 -23.02
CA GLU A 281 -24.33 -32.92 -22.39
C GLU A 281 -24.27 -33.29 -20.88
N LYS A 282 -23.10 -33.30 -20.24
CA LYS A 282 -22.95 -33.69 -18.82
C LYS A 282 -22.65 -32.55 -17.83
N SER A 283 -22.50 -31.30 -18.27
CA SER A 283 -22.32 -30.17 -17.35
C SER A 283 -23.67 -29.48 -17.10
N SER A 284 -24.21 -29.62 -15.89
CA SER A 284 -25.38 -28.85 -15.45
C SER A 284 -25.06 -27.36 -15.44
N ILE A 285 -25.77 -26.56 -16.24
CA ILE A 285 -25.61 -25.10 -16.27
C ILE A 285 -26.16 -24.51 -14.96
N THR A 286 -25.32 -23.75 -14.27
CA THR A 286 -25.64 -23.03 -13.02
C THR A 286 -25.64 -21.52 -13.24
N ALA A 287 -26.06 -20.76 -12.22
CA ALA A 287 -26.00 -19.29 -12.24
C ALA A 287 -24.57 -18.76 -12.45
N ASP A 288 -23.54 -19.48 -11.97
CA ASP A 288 -22.13 -19.07 -12.05
C ASP A 288 -21.39 -19.58 -13.31
N THR A 289 -22.05 -20.37 -14.17
CA THR A 289 -21.41 -20.85 -15.41
C THR A 289 -21.27 -19.69 -16.40
N PRO A 290 -20.07 -19.35 -16.92
CA PRO A 290 -19.85 -18.20 -17.80
C PRO A 290 -20.38 -18.49 -19.21
N VAL A 291 -21.70 -18.44 -19.38
CA VAL A 291 -22.40 -18.66 -20.65
C VAL A 291 -23.18 -17.39 -20.98
N PRO A 292 -23.06 -16.85 -22.20
CA PRO A 292 -23.85 -15.71 -22.63
C PRO A 292 -25.35 -15.95 -22.51
N TYR A 293 -26.07 -14.91 -22.13
CA TYR A 293 -27.54 -14.87 -22.13
C TYR A 293 -27.98 -13.41 -22.27
N ARG A 294 -29.23 -13.17 -22.69
CA ARG A 294 -29.75 -11.80 -22.81
C ARG A 294 -30.51 -11.41 -21.55
N MET A 295 -30.34 -10.16 -21.13
CA MET A 295 -31.15 -9.60 -20.04
C MET A 295 -32.64 -9.55 -20.39
N ALA A 296 -32.98 -9.38 -21.67
CA ALA A 296 -34.37 -9.45 -22.14
C ALA A 296 -35.02 -10.82 -21.86
N ASP A 297 -34.27 -11.91 -22.08
CA ASP A 297 -34.75 -13.27 -21.84
C ASP A 297 -34.91 -13.51 -20.33
N LEU A 298 -33.96 -13.02 -19.52
CA LEU A 298 -34.08 -13.08 -18.05
C LEU A 298 -35.32 -12.34 -17.55
N LEU A 299 -35.58 -11.13 -18.06
CA LEU A 299 -36.76 -10.34 -17.70
C LEU A 299 -38.06 -11.02 -18.16
N ALA A 300 -38.08 -11.65 -19.34
CA ALA A 300 -39.23 -12.40 -19.84
C ALA A 300 -39.56 -13.61 -18.94
N LEU A 301 -38.55 -14.34 -18.47
CA LEU A 301 -38.72 -15.46 -17.54
C LEU A 301 -39.25 -14.99 -16.17
N ILE A 302 -38.79 -13.83 -15.69
CA ILE A 302 -39.33 -13.22 -14.47
C ILE A 302 -40.82 -12.87 -14.68
N ASP A 303 -41.19 -12.30 -15.82
CA ASP A 303 -42.58 -11.97 -16.15
C ASP A 303 -43.47 -13.21 -16.26
N GLU A 304 -42.97 -14.27 -16.90
CA GLU A 304 -43.66 -15.55 -16.97
C GLU A 304 -43.94 -16.10 -15.56
N ARG A 305 -42.93 -16.08 -14.68
CA ARG A 305 -43.07 -16.56 -13.30
C ARG A 305 -44.03 -15.70 -12.46
N ILE A 306 -44.07 -14.39 -12.68
CA ILE A 306 -45.08 -13.49 -12.07
C ILE A 306 -46.51 -13.85 -12.56
N GLY A 307 -46.63 -14.24 -13.84
CA GLY A 307 -47.90 -14.60 -14.50
C GLY A 307 -48.48 -15.96 -14.07
N ARG A 308 -47.65 -16.89 -13.58
CA ARG A 308 -48.10 -18.20 -13.08
C ARG A 308 -49.06 -18.06 -11.89
N LEU A 309 -50.03 -18.97 -11.80
CA LEU A 309 -51.05 -18.97 -10.74
C LEU A 309 -50.49 -19.42 -9.38
N GLU A 310 -49.41 -20.19 -9.41
CA GLU A 310 -48.67 -20.69 -8.26
C GLU A 310 -47.74 -19.61 -7.68
N GLY A 311 -47.36 -19.72 -6.39
CA GLY A 311 -46.34 -18.84 -5.80
C GLY A 311 -46.78 -17.40 -5.48
N ARG A 312 -48.00 -17.18 -4.95
CA ARG A 312 -48.48 -15.83 -4.58
C ARG A 312 -47.54 -15.04 -3.65
N ALA A 313 -46.81 -15.75 -2.78
CA ALA A 313 -45.85 -15.14 -1.85
C ALA A 313 -44.58 -14.62 -2.55
N GLU A 314 -44.19 -15.19 -3.70
CA GLU A 314 -42.97 -14.82 -4.45
C GLU A 314 -43.17 -13.58 -5.33
N LYS A 315 -44.42 -13.27 -5.71
CA LYS A 315 -44.74 -12.20 -6.67
C LYS A 315 -44.21 -10.81 -6.27
N PRO A 316 -44.30 -10.37 -4.99
CA PRO A 316 -43.73 -9.09 -4.59
C PRO A 316 -42.21 -9.03 -4.77
N ALA A 317 -41.50 -10.10 -4.40
CA ALA A 317 -40.04 -10.20 -4.55
C ALA A 317 -39.62 -10.18 -6.03
N LEU A 318 -40.30 -10.97 -6.89
CA LEU A 318 -40.04 -10.98 -8.33
C LEU A 318 -40.27 -9.61 -8.99
N ARG A 319 -41.31 -8.87 -8.58
CA ARG A 319 -41.56 -7.50 -9.07
C ARG A 319 -40.48 -6.53 -8.62
N SER A 320 -40.07 -6.60 -7.35
CA SER A 320 -38.97 -5.79 -6.80
C SER A 320 -37.67 -6.06 -7.55
N LEU A 321 -37.31 -7.34 -7.71
CA LEU A 321 -36.14 -7.79 -8.46
C LEU A 321 -36.16 -7.28 -9.91
N LYS A 322 -37.29 -7.45 -10.62
CA LYS A 322 -37.47 -6.94 -11.98
C LYS A 322 -37.18 -5.45 -12.08
N MET A 323 -37.74 -4.65 -11.15
CA MET A 323 -37.53 -3.21 -11.13
C MET A 323 -36.07 -2.84 -10.86
N ARG A 324 -35.37 -3.56 -9.98
CA ARG A 324 -33.92 -3.36 -9.74
C ARG A 324 -33.09 -3.67 -10.97
N LEU A 325 -33.36 -4.80 -11.65
CA LEU A 325 -32.67 -5.18 -12.87
C LEU A 325 -32.84 -4.12 -13.96
N ILE A 326 -34.07 -3.65 -14.19
CA ILE A 326 -34.34 -2.57 -15.15
C ILE A 326 -33.61 -1.28 -14.75
N ALA A 327 -33.60 -0.94 -13.46
CA ALA A 327 -32.89 0.23 -12.96
C ALA A 327 -31.36 0.12 -13.08
N ALA A 328 -30.80 -1.08 -13.09
CA ALA A 328 -29.37 -1.31 -13.35
C ALA A 328 -29.06 -1.22 -14.84
N ILE A 329 -29.85 -1.88 -15.69
CA ILE A 329 -29.66 -1.86 -17.16
C ILE A 329 -29.75 -0.44 -17.72
N ASN A 330 -30.64 0.39 -17.18
CA ASN A 330 -30.85 1.76 -17.64
C ASN A 330 -29.90 2.79 -17.00
N ASP A 331 -29.02 2.38 -16.07
CA ASP A 331 -28.05 3.29 -15.45
C ASP A 331 -26.86 3.49 -16.41
N PRO A 332 -26.59 4.73 -16.89
CA PRO A 332 -25.50 4.99 -17.82
C PRO A 332 -24.13 4.57 -17.28
N ARG A 333 -23.96 4.58 -15.95
CA ARG A 333 -22.70 4.20 -15.29
C ARG A 333 -22.40 2.70 -15.43
N TYR A 334 -23.39 1.88 -15.78
CA TYR A 334 -23.25 0.44 -16.00
C TYR A 334 -23.25 0.07 -17.48
N HIS A 335 -23.17 1.05 -18.38
CA HIS A 335 -23.23 0.83 -19.82
C HIS A 335 -22.18 -0.17 -20.32
N PHE A 336 -20.96 -0.12 -19.77
CA PHE A 336 -19.87 -1.04 -20.07
C PHE A 336 -20.19 -2.53 -19.78
N MET A 337 -21.16 -2.80 -18.89
CA MET A 337 -21.58 -4.16 -18.55
C MET A 337 -22.74 -4.66 -19.43
N PHE A 338 -23.64 -3.75 -19.82
CA PHE A 338 -24.90 -4.07 -20.49
C PHE A 338 -24.93 -3.61 -21.96
N SER A 339 -23.77 -3.29 -22.54
CA SER A 339 -23.66 -2.85 -23.93
C SER A 339 -24.13 -3.94 -24.91
N ASN A 340 -24.63 -3.55 -26.09
CA ASN A 340 -25.16 -4.51 -27.07
C ASN A 340 -24.09 -5.49 -27.62
N ASN A 341 -22.81 -5.19 -27.47
CA ASN A 341 -21.70 -6.04 -27.92
C ASN A 341 -21.46 -7.26 -27.00
N THR A 342 -22.02 -7.23 -25.78
CA THR A 342 -21.92 -8.30 -24.79
C THR A 342 -22.77 -9.55 -25.10
N ILE A 343 -23.53 -9.54 -26.19
CA ILE A 343 -24.50 -10.61 -26.50
C ILE A 343 -23.85 -11.78 -27.25
N SER A 344 -22.72 -11.56 -27.92
CA SER A 344 -21.89 -12.62 -28.52
C SER A 344 -20.96 -13.26 -27.48
N ASP A 345 -20.52 -14.50 -27.74
CA ASP A 345 -19.47 -15.14 -26.94
C ASP A 345 -18.10 -14.48 -27.24
N THR A 346 -17.85 -13.35 -26.57
CA THR A 346 -16.63 -12.55 -26.67
C THR A 346 -15.60 -12.91 -25.62
N ILE A 347 -15.78 -14.01 -24.87
CA ILE A 347 -14.92 -14.35 -23.71
C ILE A 347 -13.43 -14.39 -24.10
N THR A 348 -13.12 -14.93 -25.28
CA THR A 348 -11.75 -15.04 -25.76
C THR A 348 -11.15 -13.66 -26.01
N ASP A 349 -11.88 -12.77 -26.68
CA ASP A 349 -11.43 -11.41 -26.98
C ASP A 349 -11.29 -10.57 -25.71
N THR A 350 -12.27 -10.65 -24.80
CA THR A 350 -12.24 -9.96 -23.50
C THR A 350 -11.04 -10.43 -22.66
N ILE A 351 -10.80 -11.74 -22.55
CA ILE A 351 -9.64 -12.29 -21.82
C ILE A 351 -8.33 -11.86 -22.51
N ALA A 352 -8.26 -11.95 -23.83
CA ALA A 352 -7.06 -11.58 -24.58
C ALA A 352 -6.72 -10.09 -24.40
N GLN A 353 -7.73 -9.22 -24.41
CA GLN A 353 -7.56 -7.78 -24.23
C GLN A 353 -7.16 -7.42 -22.80
N ILE A 354 -7.87 -7.94 -21.80
CA ILE A 354 -7.64 -7.63 -20.37
C ILE A 354 -6.31 -8.21 -19.90
N PHE A 355 -6.02 -9.48 -20.22
CA PHE A 355 -4.83 -10.17 -19.72
C PHE A 355 -3.65 -10.15 -20.70
N ARG A 356 -3.81 -9.51 -21.87
CA ARG A 356 -2.78 -9.33 -22.89
C ARG A 356 -2.20 -10.66 -23.38
N ILE A 357 -3.09 -11.55 -23.85
CA ILE A 357 -2.76 -12.89 -24.34
C ILE A 357 -3.30 -13.06 -25.78
N PRO A 358 -2.47 -12.92 -26.82
CA PRO A 358 -1.06 -12.53 -26.82
C PRO A 358 -0.87 -11.03 -26.50
N GLY A 359 0.31 -10.65 -26.02
CA GLY A 359 0.55 -9.30 -25.49
C GLY A 359 1.05 -8.29 -26.52
N ASP A 360 1.57 -8.75 -27.66
CA ASP A 360 2.07 -7.96 -28.80
C ASP A 360 2.89 -6.72 -28.38
N SER A 361 3.95 -6.94 -27.61
CA SER A 361 4.86 -5.92 -27.05
C SER A 361 4.25 -4.98 -25.99
N ARG A 362 2.95 -5.09 -25.69
CA ARG A 362 2.26 -4.36 -24.62
C ARG A 362 1.75 -5.31 -23.54
N PRO A 363 2.61 -5.74 -22.59
CA PRO A 363 2.25 -6.73 -21.57
C PRO A 363 1.42 -6.18 -20.41
N ILE A 364 1.24 -4.86 -20.30
CA ILE A 364 0.52 -4.23 -19.19
C ILE A 364 -0.90 -3.85 -19.64
N CYS A 365 -1.89 -4.18 -18.83
CA CYS A 365 -3.23 -3.63 -18.88
C CYS A 365 -3.44 -2.72 -17.67
N THR A 366 -3.71 -1.43 -17.90
CA THR A 366 -4.11 -0.49 -16.84
C THR A 366 -5.62 -0.32 -16.88
N PHE A 367 -6.30 -0.85 -15.88
CA PHE A 367 -7.74 -0.79 -15.75
C PHE A 367 -8.13 0.43 -14.93
N GLN A 368 -8.70 1.44 -15.57
CA GLN A 368 -9.10 2.68 -14.94
C GLN A 368 -10.41 2.50 -14.20
N LEU A 369 -10.37 2.67 -12.88
CA LEU A 369 -11.55 2.56 -12.02
C LEU A 369 -12.13 3.94 -11.65
N ALA A 370 -11.44 5.02 -12.04
CA ALA A 370 -11.96 6.37 -11.84
C ALA A 370 -13.26 6.58 -12.64
N GLY A 371 -14.28 7.14 -11.99
CA GLY A 371 -15.61 7.36 -12.59
C GLY A 371 -16.58 6.19 -12.43
N ILE A 372 -16.09 4.99 -12.08
CA ILE A 372 -16.95 3.84 -11.76
C ILE A 372 -17.49 3.99 -10.32
N PRO A 373 -18.80 3.74 -10.08
CA PRO A 373 -19.36 3.74 -8.74
C PRO A 373 -18.67 2.73 -7.82
N SER A 374 -18.43 3.09 -6.56
CA SER A 374 -17.69 2.25 -5.60
C SER A 374 -18.22 0.83 -5.45
N GLU A 375 -19.55 0.66 -5.52
CA GLU A 375 -20.24 -0.62 -5.48
C GLU A 375 -19.87 -1.53 -6.66
N VAL A 376 -19.68 -0.95 -7.85
CA VAL A 376 -19.31 -1.69 -9.05
C VAL A 376 -17.82 -1.98 -9.08
N VAL A 377 -16.98 -1.05 -8.59
CA VAL A 377 -15.54 -1.25 -8.52
C VAL A 377 -15.18 -2.53 -7.76
N ASN A 378 -15.86 -2.78 -6.63
CA ASN A 378 -15.68 -4.00 -5.86
C ASN A 378 -15.94 -5.26 -6.71
N SER A 379 -17.09 -5.29 -7.39
CA SER A 379 -17.49 -6.41 -8.22
C SER A 379 -16.57 -6.63 -9.41
N VAL A 380 -16.19 -5.55 -10.10
CA VAL A 380 -15.22 -5.58 -11.21
C VAL A 380 -13.85 -6.10 -10.73
N ALA A 381 -13.34 -5.59 -9.61
CA ALA A 381 -12.10 -6.06 -9.02
C ALA A 381 -12.16 -7.56 -8.65
N SER A 382 -13.31 -8.05 -8.16
CA SER A 382 -13.54 -9.48 -7.91
C SER A 382 -13.42 -10.30 -9.19
N VAL A 383 -14.16 -9.91 -10.24
CA VAL A 383 -14.18 -10.59 -11.54
C VAL A 383 -12.77 -10.65 -12.13
N LEU A 384 -12.08 -9.51 -12.16
CA LEU A 384 -10.73 -9.40 -12.73
C LEU A 384 -9.71 -10.25 -11.96
N CYS A 385 -9.69 -10.18 -10.63
CA CYS A 385 -8.78 -10.99 -9.80
C CYS A 385 -9.09 -12.49 -9.92
N ARG A 386 -10.37 -12.85 -9.92
CA ARG A 386 -10.80 -14.24 -10.09
C ARG A 386 -10.39 -14.77 -11.47
N MET A 387 -10.65 -14.02 -12.53
CA MET A 387 -10.28 -14.40 -13.89
C MET A 387 -8.76 -14.48 -14.06
N ALA A 388 -8.00 -13.56 -13.47
CA ALA A 388 -6.53 -13.63 -13.43
C ALA A 388 -6.05 -14.98 -12.90
N PHE A 389 -6.62 -15.41 -11.77
CA PHE A 389 -6.31 -16.69 -11.15
C PHE A 389 -6.77 -17.88 -12.01
N GLU A 390 -8.00 -17.85 -12.54
CA GLU A 390 -8.55 -18.94 -13.35
C GLU A 390 -7.78 -19.12 -14.66
N VAL A 391 -7.45 -18.03 -15.37
CA VAL A 391 -6.64 -18.07 -16.60
C VAL A 391 -5.28 -18.70 -16.33
N ALA A 392 -4.60 -18.28 -15.27
CA ALA A 392 -3.30 -18.84 -14.91
C ALA A 392 -3.38 -20.31 -14.48
N LEU A 393 -4.38 -20.67 -13.67
CA LEU A 393 -4.66 -22.05 -13.24
C LEU A 393 -4.85 -22.98 -14.44
N TRP A 394 -5.66 -22.58 -15.41
CA TRP A 394 -5.96 -23.38 -16.61
C TRP A 394 -4.82 -23.34 -17.65
N SER A 395 -3.86 -22.42 -17.50
CA SER A 395 -2.68 -22.35 -18.36
C SER A 395 -1.55 -23.31 -17.96
N ASP A 396 -1.71 -24.07 -16.88
CA ASP A 396 -0.69 -24.97 -16.31
C ASP A 396 0.68 -24.26 -16.08
N GLY A 397 0.61 -23.00 -15.64
CA GLY A 397 1.80 -22.18 -15.38
C GLY A 397 2.48 -21.59 -16.62
N ALA A 398 1.89 -21.71 -17.82
CA ALA A 398 2.44 -21.11 -19.04
C ALA A 398 2.39 -19.56 -19.03
N ILE A 399 1.49 -18.97 -18.25
CA ILE A 399 1.29 -17.53 -18.14
C ILE A 399 1.71 -17.07 -16.75
N HIS A 400 2.72 -16.19 -16.71
CA HIS A 400 3.09 -15.48 -15.49
C HIS A 400 2.27 -14.19 -15.41
N MET A 401 1.46 -14.05 -14.37
CA MET A 401 0.56 -12.92 -14.21
C MET A 401 0.87 -12.16 -12.93
N LEU A 402 0.96 -10.84 -12.99
CA LEU A 402 1.06 -9.96 -11.84
C LEU A 402 -0.21 -9.10 -11.77
N VAL A 403 -0.97 -9.25 -10.69
CA VAL A 403 -2.10 -8.36 -10.37
C VAL A 403 -1.60 -7.29 -9.41
N VAL A 404 -1.70 -6.03 -9.82
CA VAL A 404 -1.33 -4.86 -9.02
C VAL A 404 -2.59 -4.17 -8.54
N CYS A 405 -2.81 -4.15 -7.23
CA CYS A 405 -3.94 -3.49 -6.60
C CYS A 405 -3.49 -2.16 -6.00
N GLU A 406 -3.80 -1.07 -6.67
CA GLU A 406 -3.63 0.26 -6.10
C GLU A 406 -4.76 0.58 -5.13
N GLU A 407 -4.43 1.31 -4.05
CA GLU A 407 -5.34 1.63 -2.95
C GLU A 407 -6.10 0.42 -2.42
N ALA A 408 -5.38 -0.69 -2.26
CA ALA A 408 -5.97 -1.99 -1.95
C ALA A 408 -6.86 -1.99 -0.69
N HIS A 409 -6.65 -1.06 0.26
CA HIS A 409 -7.48 -0.89 1.45
C HIS A 409 -8.95 -0.57 1.11
N ARG A 410 -9.25 -0.03 -0.09
CA ARG A 410 -10.63 0.23 -0.54
C ARG A 410 -11.41 -1.05 -0.83
N TYR A 411 -10.74 -2.08 -1.34
CA TYR A 411 -11.36 -3.32 -1.81
C TYR A 411 -11.13 -4.49 -0.86
N ILE A 412 -10.11 -4.37 -0.01
CA ILE A 412 -9.66 -5.40 0.94
C ILE A 412 -9.51 -4.80 2.34
N PRO A 413 -10.56 -4.22 2.91
CA PRO A 413 -10.45 -3.59 4.21
C PRO A 413 -10.20 -4.63 5.32
N SER A 414 -9.60 -4.19 6.42
CA SER A 414 -9.32 -5.00 7.60
C SER A 414 -10.59 -5.49 8.29
N ASP A 415 -11.67 -4.70 8.20
CA ASP A 415 -12.99 -5.07 8.72
C ASP A 415 -13.73 -5.88 7.65
N PRO A 416 -14.06 -7.16 7.90
CA PRO A 416 -14.75 -8.01 6.91
C PRO A 416 -16.15 -7.53 6.53
N SER A 417 -16.77 -6.67 7.35
CA SER A 417 -18.10 -6.08 7.13
C SER A 417 -18.06 -4.84 6.22
N LEU A 418 -16.90 -4.19 6.13
CA LEU A 418 -16.64 -3.14 5.17
C LEU A 418 -16.11 -3.82 3.90
N GLY A 419 -16.56 -3.42 2.72
CA GLY A 419 -16.13 -4.02 1.45
C GLY A 419 -16.87 -5.29 1.02
N PHE A 420 -16.44 -5.84 -0.11
CA PHE A 420 -17.12 -6.94 -0.80
C PHE A 420 -16.40 -8.27 -0.59
N VAL A 421 -17.11 -9.24 0.02
CA VAL A 421 -16.54 -10.53 0.44
C VAL A 421 -15.90 -11.29 -0.74
N PRO A 422 -16.52 -11.40 -1.93
CA PRO A 422 -15.91 -12.08 -3.07
C PRO A 422 -14.60 -11.46 -3.54
N THR A 423 -14.47 -10.13 -3.56
CA THR A 423 -13.20 -9.46 -3.91
C THR A 423 -12.09 -9.86 -2.94
N ARG A 424 -12.39 -9.81 -1.64
CA ARG A 424 -11.43 -10.23 -0.60
C ARG A 424 -11.06 -11.70 -0.76
N GLN A 425 -12.02 -12.58 -1.05
CA GLN A 425 -11.77 -14.00 -1.27
C GLN A 425 -10.91 -14.24 -2.52
N ALA A 426 -11.19 -13.56 -3.64
CA ALA A 426 -10.41 -13.67 -4.86
C ALA A 426 -8.96 -13.27 -4.64
N ILE A 427 -8.73 -12.12 -3.97
CA ILE A 427 -7.37 -11.63 -3.70
C ILE A 427 -6.66 -12.47 -2.64
N ALA A 428 -7.36 -12.90 -1.59
CA ALA A 428 -6.82 -13.84 -0.61
C ALA A 428 -6.41 -15.17 -1.23
N ARG A 429 -7.17 -15.65 -2.22
CA ARG A 429 -6.83 -16.87 -2.98
C ARG A 429 -5.57 -16.68 -3.81
N ILE A 430 -5.42 -15.54 -4.49
CA ILE A 430 -4.16 -15.21 -5.18
C ILE A 430 -3.00 -15.18 -4.17
N ALA A 431 -3.17 -14.51 -3.03
CA ALA A 431 -2.13 -14.37 -2.02
C ALA A 431 -1.69 -15.72 -1.38
N LYS A 432 -2.62 -16.67 -1.24
CA LYS A 432 -2.36 -17.99 -0.61
C LYS A 432 -1.91 -19.05 -1.61
N GLU A 433 -2.51 -19.08 -2.81
CA GLU A 433 -2.35 -20.17 -3.77
C GLU A 433 -1.73 -19.73 -5.11
N GLY A 434 -1.74 -18.42 -5.41
CA GLY A 434 -1.32 -17.88 -6.71
C GLY A 434 0.12 -18.24 -7.08
N ARG A 435 1.02 -18.33 -6.09
CA ARG A 435 2.43 -18.73 -6.26
C ARG A 435 2.59 -20.06 -7.00
N LYS A 436 1.69 -21.02 -6.77
CA LYS A 436 1.71 -22.35 -7.41
C LYS A 436 1.38 -22.30 -8.91
N TYR A 437 0.58 -21.31 -9.32
CA TYR A 437 0.01 -21.22 -10.66
C TYR A 437 0.60 -20.06 -11.47
N GLY A 438 1.66 -19.41 -10.98
CA GLY A 438 2.29 -18.28 -11.68
C GLY A 438 1.55 -16.95 -11.55
N VAL A 439 0.71 -16.79 -10.51
CA VAL A 439 0.01 -15.52 -10.22
C VAL A 439 0.61 -14.82 -9.02
N SER A 440 1.18 -13.67 -9.29
CA SER A 440 1.79 -12.73 -8.35
C SER A 440 0.81 -11.62 -7.97
N LEU A 441 1.05 -11.02 -6.80
CA LEU A 441 0.22 -9.95 -6.26
C LEU A 441 1.14 -8.81 -5.85
N GLY A 442 0.83 -7.60 -6.31
CA GLY A 442 1.46 -6.35 -5.91
C GLY A 442 0.45 -5.48 -5.18
N ILE A 443 0.63 -5.28 -3.88
CA ILE A 443 -0.28 -4.45 -3.07
C ILE A 443 0.30 -3.05 -2.90
N ILE A 444 -0.51 -2.03 -3.18
CA ILE A 444 -0.11 -0.63 -2.97
C ILE A 444 -1.16 0.04 -2.09
N THR A 445 -0.73 0.64 -0.98
CA THR A 445 -1.66 1.32 -0.07
C THR A 445 -0.96 2.40 0.76
N GLN A 446 -1.66 3.48 1.09
CA GLN A 446 -1.23 4.41 2.15
C GLN A 446 -1.67 4.03 3.56
N ARG A 447 -2.63 3.12 3.69
CA ARG A 447 -3.24 2.77 4.97
C ARG A 447 -3.10 1.28 5.22
N PRO A 448 -1.87 0.79 5.54
CA PRO A 448 -1.65 -0.62 5.81
C PRO A 448 -2.49 -1.13 7.00
N GLY A 449 -2.87 -0.27 7.95
CA GLY A 449 -3.72 -0.64 9.06
C GLY A 449 -5.21 -0.76 8.77
N GLU A 450 -5.66 -0.23 7.64
CA GLU A 450 -7.01 -0.45 7.13
C GLU A 450 -7.07 -1.62 6.15
N LEU A 451 -5.95 -2.29 5.85
CA LEU A 451 -5.88 -3.44 4.94
C LEU A 451 -5.98 -4.77 5.73
N ASP A 452 -6.53 -5.82 5.09
CA ASP A 452 -6.51 -7.19 5.61
C ASP A 452 -5.07 -7.67 5.90
N GLN A 453 -4.81 -8.00 7.16
CA GLN A 453 -3.49 -8.41 7.65
C GLN A 453 -3.08 -9.81 7.18
N THR A 454 -4.04 -10.67 6.86
CA THR A 454 -3.76 -11.99 6.29
C THR A 454 -3.18 -11.82 4.89
N ILE A 455 -3.73 -10.93 4.08
CA ILE A 455 -3.23 -10.66 2.72
C ILE A 455 -1.89 -9.92 2.78
N LEU A 456 -1.76 -8.92 3.64
CA LEU A 456 -0.49 -8.19 3.81
C LEU A 456 0.65 -9.12 4.26
N SER A 457 0.39 -10.03 5.19
CA SER A 457 1.40 -11.01 5.66
C SER A 457 1.79 -12.06 4.62
N GLN A 458 0.99 -12.26 3.56
CA GLN A 458 1.41 -13.10 2.42
C GLN A 458 2.35 -12.36 1.46
N CYS A 459 2.54 -11.05 1.61
CA CYS A 459 3.51 -10.29 0.81
C CYS A 459 4.90 -10.50 1.41
N SER A 460 5.67 -11.44 0.82
CA SER A 460 7.00 -11.79 1.34
C SER A 460 8.04 -10.70 1.11
N THR A 461 7.78 -9.72 0.23
CA THR A 461 8.66 -8.56 0.01
C THR A 461 7.90 -7.26 0.30
N LEU A 462 8.47 -6.37 1.10
CA LEU A 462 7.81 -5.12 1.46
C LEU A 462 8.75 -3.93 1.27
N PHE A 463 8.24 -2.88 0.63
CA PHE A 463 8.87 -1.58 0.49
C PHE A 463 8.11 -0.57 1.36
N ALA A 464 8.62 -0.31 2.55
CA ALA A 464 8.07 0.64 3.50
C ALA A 464 8.65 2.04 3.27
N MET A 465 7.86 2.91 2.67
CA MET A 465 8.16 4.34 2.56
C MET A 465 7.66 5.08 3.82
N ARG A 466 7.87 6.39 3.90
CA ARG A 466 7.44 7.21 5.05
C ARG A 466 5.95 7.00 5.36
N LEU A 467 5.66 6.64 6.62
CA LEU A 467 4.32 6.50 7.18
C LEU A 467 4.15 7.47 8.35
N ALA A 468 3.13 8.33 8.28
CA ALA A 468 2.89 9.34 9.31
C ALA A 468 2.23 8.79 10.59
N ASN A 469 1.46 7.71 10.49
CA ASN A 469 0.62 7.20 11.57
C ASN A 469 1.31 6.08 12.35
N ASP A 470 1.36 6.20 13.68
CA ASP A 470 2.00 5.22 14.58
C ASP A 470 1.39 3.82 14.46
N ARG A 471 0.07 3.72 14.28
CA ARG A 471 -0.61 2.42 14.10
C ARG A 471 -0.18 1.73 12.82
N ASP A 472 -0.03 2.49 11.74
CA ASP A 472 0.44 1.97 10.46
C ASP A 472 1.90 1.53 10.55
N GLN A 473 2.74 2.30 11.26
CA GLN A 473 4.11 1.92 11.53
C GLN A 473 4.18 0.60 12.32
N GLU A 474 3.37 0.44 13.36
CA GLU A 474 3.37 -0.76 14.21
C GLU A 474 3.00 -2.03 13.44
N ILE A 475 2.09 -1.91 12.49
CA ILE A 475 1.70 -3.01 11.61
C ILE A 475 2.85 -3.41 10.69
N ILE A 476 3.58 -2.45 10.15
CA ILE A 476 4.80 -2.75 9.41
C ILE A 476 5.88 -3.34 10.32
N ARG A 477 6.01 -2.89 11.57
CA ARG A 477 6.97 -3.47 12.53
C ARG A 477 6.68 -4.92 12.85
N SER A 478 5.41 -5.28 13.03
CA SER A 478 5.00 -6.65 13.34
C SER A 478 5.14 -7.60 12.15
N ALA A 479 5.11 -7.08 10.92
CA ALA A 479 5.37 -7.84 9.70
C ALA A 479 6.87 -8.10 9.45
N ILE A 480 7.77 -7.34 10.10
CA ILE A 480 9.22 -7.50 9.97
C ILE A 480 9.70 -8.63 10.90
N PRO A 481 10.50 -9.60 10.41
CA PRO A 481 11.12 -10.61 11.26
C PRO A 481 11.89 -9.98 12.42
N ASN A 482 11.84 -10.58 13.61
CA ASN A 482 12.46 -10.05 14.83
C ASN A 482 13.97 -9.74 14.71
N SER A 483 14.65 -10.32 13.72
CA SER A 483 16.06 -10.09 13.37
C SER A 483 16.33 -8.78 12.62
N SER A 484 15.36 -7.88 12.49
CA SER A 484 15.50 -6.64 11.71
C SER A 484 14.76 -5.43 12.30
N ILE A 485 14.34 -5.53 13.57
CA ILE A 485 13.55 -4.49 14.28
C ILE A 485 14.30 -3.16 14.35
N SER A 486 15.63 -3.20 14.38
CA SER A 486 16.46 -1.99 14.51
C SER A 486 16.30 -1.04 13.32
N THR A 487 16.09 -1.58 12.12
CA THR A 487 15.87 -0.82 10.88
C THR A 487 14.52 -0.10 10.91
N THR A 488 13.56 -0.61 11.66
CA THR A 488 12.18 -0.11 11.73
C THR A 488 12.03 1.16 12.55
N SER A 489 12.99 1.46 13.43
CA SER A 489 13.03 2.72 14.18
C SER A 489 13.13 3.96 13.26
N PHE A 490 13.58 3.75 12.02
CA PHE A 490 13.78 4.82 11.04
C PHE A 490 12.56 5.12 10.16
N ILE A 491 11.45 4.35 10.21
CA ILE A 491 10.28 4.55 9.31
C ILE A 491 9.74 5.99 9.36
N SER A 492 9.78 6.63 10.54
CA SER A 492 9.30 8.01 10.73
C SER A 492 10.25 9.08 10.18
N SER A 493 11.55 8.78 10.02
CA SER A 493 12.58 9.72 9.57
C SER A 493 13.02 9.52 8.12
N ILE A 494 12.29 8.71 7.36
CA ILE A 494 12.54 8.45 5.93
C ILE A 494 12.19 9.69 5.08
N GLY A 495 13.08 10.06 4.16
CA GLY A 495 12.84 11.13 3.19
C GLY A 495 11.87 10.75 2.06
N ASN A 496 11.45 11.71 1.25
CA ASN A 496 10.66 11.39 0.05
C ASN A 496 11.50 10.56 -0.94
N GLY A 497 10.89 9.55 -1.57
CA GLY A 497 11.59 8.63 -2.48
C GLY A 497 12.55 7.65 -1.79
N GLU A 498 12.62 7.67 -0.47
CA GLU A 498 13.33 6.67 0.33
C GLU A 498 12.37 5.59 0.83
N ALA A 499 12.90 4.40 1.05
CA ALA A 499 12.18 3.26 1.59
C ALA A 499 13.10 2.37 2.43
N ILE A 500 12.51 1.66 3.37
CA ILE A 500 13.08 0.47 3.96
C ILE A 500 12.53 -0.72 3.18
N ALA A 501 13.42 -1.47 2.57
CA ALA A 501 13.09 -2.64 1.78
C ALA A 501 13.51 -3.90 2.55
N PHE A 502 12.62 -4.87 2.69
CA PHE A 502 12.89 -6.15 3.35
C PHE A 502 12.06 -7.29 2.77
N GLY A 503 12.46 -8.53 3.06
CA GLY A 503 11.73 -9.72 2.64
C GLY A 503 12.49 -10.60 1.65
N GLU A 504 11.81 -11.56 1.02
CA GLU A 504 12.47 -12.66 0.30
C GLU A 504 13.14 -12.26 -1.03
N ALA A 505 12.82 -11.10 -1.59
CA ALA A 505 13.54 -10.53 -2.73
C ALA A 505 14.82 -9.78 -2.34
N ILE A 506 15.09 -9.65 -1.04
CA ILE A 506 16.11 -8.76 -0.47
C ILE A 506 16.94 -9.56 0.53
N SER A 507 18.23 -9.72 0.25
CA SER A 507 19.12 -10.53 1.10
C SER A 507 19.27 -9.98 2.52
N VAL A 508 19.32 -8.65 2.63
CA VAL A 508 19.49 -7.93 3.90
C VAL A 508 18.59 -6.71 3.88
N PRO A 509 17.77 -6.49 4.93
CA PRO A 509 16.96 -5.28 5.04
C PRO A 509 17.81 -4.03 4.81
N MET A 510 17.36 -3.18 3.91
CA MET A 510 18.15 -2.03 3.47
C MET A 510 17.31 -0.77 3.46
N ARG A 511 17.91 0.32 3.93
CA ARG A 511 17.38 1.67 3.70
C ARG A 511 17.95 2.16 2.37
N MET A 512 17.06 2.48 1.46
CA MET A 512 17.45 2.82 0.10
C MET A 512 16.65 4.02 -0.42
N ARG A 513 17.22 4.69 -1.42
CA ARG A 513 16.53 5.68 -2.25
C ARG A 513 16.29 5.08 -3.62
N PHE A 514 15.04 5.13 -4.09
CA PHE A 514 14.71 4.65 -5.43
C PHE A 514 15.45 5.47 -6.50
N SER A 515 15.82 4.80 -7.59
CA SER A 515 16.35 5.49 -8.77
C SER A 515 15.30 6.43 -9.34
N ARG A 516 15.73 7.60 -9.81
CA ARG A 516 14.83 8.47 -10.57
C ARG A 516 14.50 7.84 -11.91
N VAL A 517 13.23 7.92 -12.29
CA VAL A 517 12.74 7.50 -13.59
C VAL A 517 12.62 8.74 -14.47
N ASP A 518 12.86 8.60 -15.78
CA ASP A 518 12.67 9.68 -16.74
C ASP A 518 11.27 10.30 -16.64
N GLU A 519 11.16 11.61 -16.85
CA GLU A 519 9.90 12.36 -16.69
C GLU A 519 8.76 11.84 -17.58
N ASN A 520 9.10 11.22 -18.71
CA ASN A 520 8.16 10.62 -19.65
C ASN A 520 7.61 9.27 -19.20
N LEU A 521 8.19 8.68 -18.15
CA LEU A 521 7.80 7.39 -17.57
C LEU A 521 7.26 7.55 -16.15
N LEU A 522 7.06 8.79 -15.69
CA LEU A 522 6.45 9.06 -14.40
C LEU A 522 4.93 8.88 -14.47
N PRO A 523 4.31 8.36 -13.40
CA PRO A 523 2.86 8.41 -13.24
C PRO A 523 2.37 9.85 -13.32
N LYS A 524 1.25 10.06 -13.99
CA LYS A 524 0.60 11.37 -14.10
C LYS A 524 -0.87 11.19 -13.79
N ALA A 525 -1.33 11.76 -12.67
CA ALA A 525 -2.75 11.84 -12.40
C ALA A 525 -3.41 12.71 -13.48
N ALA A 526 -4.58 12.30 -13.99
CA ALA A 526 -5.37 13.12 -14.90
C ALA A 526 -5.68 14.53 -14.33
N SER A 527 -5.70 14.65 -12.99
CA SER A 527 -5.92 15.89 -12.24
C SER A 527 -4.67 16.73 -11.97
N ALA A 528 -3.47 16.29 -12.39
CA ALA A 528 -2.23 17.05 -12.22
C ALA A 528 -2.10 18.25 -13.18
N ASN A 529 -3.08 18.44 -14.07
CA ASN A 529 -3.36 19.72 -14.72
C ASN A 529 -4.25 20.61 -13.84
N SER A 530 -4.05 20.63 -12.52
CA SER A 530 -4.47 21.78 -11.72
C SER A 530 -3.59 22.97 -12.09
N LYS A 531 -3.84 23.58 -13.26
CA LYS A 531 -3.71 25.03 -13.32
C LYS A 531 -4.54 25.52 -12.15
N HIS A 532 -3.91 26.20 -11.19
CA HIS A 532 -4.66 27.06 -10.29
C HIS A 532 -5.58 27.87 -11.20
N SER A 533 -6.89 27.60 -11.14
CA SER A 533 -7.83 28.50 -11.79
C SER A 533 -7.61 29.84 -11.11
N GLU A 534 -7.37 30.89 -11.87
CA GLU A 534 -7.40 32.28 -11.38
C GLU A 534 -8.82 32.68 -10.89
N GLU A 535 -9.76 31.73 -10.88
CA GLU A 535 -11.10 31.90 -10.34
C GLU A 535 -11.08 31.81 -8.81
N ASP A 536 -11.15 32.99 -8.17
CA ASP A 536 -11.45 33.16 -6.74
C ASP A 536 -12.92 32.74 -6.47
N PRO A 537 -13.32 32.28 -5.27
CA PRO A 537 -14.70 31.87 -4.96
C PRO A 537 -15.77 32.91 -5.34
N ASP A 538 -15.39 34.18 -5.38
CA ASP A 538 -16.26 35.31 -5.76
C ASP A 538 -16.48 35.45 -7.27
N THR A 539 -15.68 34.78 -8.10
CA THR A 539 -15.79 34.78 -9.58
C THR A 539 -16.46 33.52 -10.13
N VAL A 540 -16.74 32.55 -9.26
CA VAL A 540 -17.32 31.27 -9.63
C VAL A 540 -18.83 31.41 -9.91
N ASP A 541 -19.25 31.15 -11.15
CA ASP A 541 -20.66 31.16 -11.53
C ASP A 541 -21.42 29.95 -10.95
N LEU A 542 -22.04 30.18 -9.79
CA LEU A 542 -22.91 29.22 -9.10
C LEU A 542 -24.01 28.65 -10.01
N ARG A 543 -24.51 29.39 -11.00
CA ARG A 543 -25.56 28.85 -11.90
C ARG A 543 -24.99 27.80 -12.84
N LYS A 544 -23.75 27.92 -13.31
CA LYS A 544 -23.07 26.87 -14.08
C LYS A 544 -22.76 25.66 -13.23
N ILE A 545 -22.31 25.86 -11.98
CA ILE A 545 -22.11 24.75 -11.03
C ILE A 545 -23.44 24.04 -10.75
N VAL A 546 -24.50 24.78 -10.43
CA VAL A 546 -25.81 24.21 -10.13
C VAL A 546 -26.43 23.55 -11.37
N THR A 547 -26.23 24.09 -12.56
CA THR A 547 -26.65 23.44 -13.82
C THR A 547 -25.89 22.14 -14.05
N ARG A 548 -24.58 22.11 -13.79
CA ARG A 548 -23.78 20.86 -13.81
C ARG A 548 -24.27 19.89 -12.73
N MET A 549 -24.47 20.33 -11.49
CA MET A 549 -25.01 19.54 -10.37
C MET A 549 -26.39 18.96 -10.69
N ARG A 550 -27.26 19.72 -11.36
CA ARG A 550 -28.59 19.28 -11.78
C ARG A 550 -28.55 18.34 -13.00
N ALA A 551 -27.47 18.38 -13.78
CA ALA A 551 -27.16 17.38 -14.80
C ALA A 551 -26.57 16.09 -14.19
N VAL A 552 -26.23 16.07 -12.88
CA VAL A 552 -25.73 14.87 -12.15
C VAL A 552 -26.83 13.85 -11.84
N THR A 553 -27.67 13.52 -12.82
CA THR A 553 -28.13 12.12 -12.97
C THR A 553 -27.07 11.26 -13.69
N VAL A 554 -26.04 11.90 -14.25
CA VAL A 554 -24.83 11.28 -14.77
C VAL A 554 -23.65 11.84 -13.96
N SER A 555 -22.83 10.97 -13.37
CA SER A 555 -21.57 11.35 -12.72
C SER A 555 -20.80 12.38 -13.55
N PRO A 556 -20.10 13.36 -12.95
CA PRO A 556 -19.44 14.41 -13.70
C PRO A 556 -18.44 13.80 -14.68
N ASP A 557 -18.80 13.88 -15.96
CA ASP A 557 -17.99 13.41 -17.07
C ASP A 557 -16.92 14.47 -17.37
N ILE A 558 -15.70 14.19 -16.91
CA ILE A 558 -14.54 15.10 -17.00
C ILE A 558 -14.01 15.14 -18.45
N SER A 559 -14.46 14.23 -19.32
CA SER A 559 -14.03 14.12 -20.72
C SER A 559 -14.50 15.31 -21.58
N ASN A 560 -15.73 15.80 -21.36
CA ASN A 560 -16.33 16.88 -22.17
C ASN A 560 -15.71 18.28 -21.93
N PHE A 561 -14.99 18.47 -20.83
CA PHE A 561 -14.20 19.69 -20.59
C PHE A 561 -12.93 19.75 -21.46
N GLN A 562 -12.45 18.60 -21.96
CA GLN A 562 -11.24 18.53 -22.79
C GLN A 562 -11.51 18.81 -24.27
N GLN A 563 -12.66 18.38 -24.80
CA GLN A 563 -13.00 18.60 -26.22
C GLN A 563 -13.32 20.06 -26.56
N SER A 564 -13.86 20.83 -25.60
CA SER A 564 -14.15 22.26 -25.77
C SER A 564 -12.90 23.16 -25.76
N PHE A 565 -11.75 22.65 -25.29
CA PHE A 565 -10.46 23.36 -25.29
C PHE A 565 -9.63 23.12 -26.56
N GLY A 566 -9.88 22.04 -27.29
CA GLY A 566 -9.17 21.74 -28.55
C GLY A 566 -9.62 22.62 -29.72
N ALA A 567 -10.82 23.20 -29.65
CA ALA A 567 -11.35 24.07 -30.70
C ALA A 567 -10.86 25.53 -30.60
N SER A 568 -10.27 25.95 -29.48
CA SER A 568 -9.80 27.34 -29.26
C SER A 568 -8.29 27.53 -29.46
N THR A 569 -7.56 26.48 -29.83
CA THR A 569 -6.11 26.52 -30.08
C THR A 569 -5.72 26.34 -31.55
N ALA A 570 -6.68 26.28 -32.46
CA ALA A 570 -6.46 26.29 -33.90
C ALA A 570 -6.90 27.65 -34.49
N GLY A 571 -6.06 28.67 -34.33
CA GLY A 571 -6.32 29.98 -34.93
C GLY A 571 -5.40 31.07 -34.43
N SER A 572 -4.13 31.05 -34.84
CA SER A 572 -3.29 32.25 -34.99
C SER A 572 -1.93 31.86 -35.57
N ASP A 573 -1.89 31.72 -36.89
CA ASP A 573 -0.69 32.01 -37.67
C ASP A 573 -1.01 33.22 -38.56
N GLU A 574 0.01 34.08 -38.73
CA GLU A 574 0.21 35.15 -39.73
C GLU A 574 -0.02 36.63 -39.34
N ALA A 575 1.11 37.37 -39.44
CA ALA A 575 1.32 38.77 -39.84
C ALA A 575 0.73 39.90 -38.95
N ASP A 576 1.27 41.11 -38.81
CA ASP A 576 2.25 41.88 -39.61
C ASP A 576 2.82 43.07 -38.78
N ASP A 577 3.82 43.75 -39.35
CA ASP A 577 4.63 44.87 -38.84
C ASP A 577 3.91 46.24 -38.61
N ALA A 578 4.61 47.09 -37.84
CA ALA A 578 4.74 48.57 -37.93
C ALA A 578 3.91 49.56 -37.05
N ASP A 579 4.70 50.36 -36.31
CA ASP A 579 4.62 51.80 -35.94
C ASP A 579 3.38 52.43 -35.26
N GLU A 580 3.57 52.92 -34.01
CA GLU A 580 3.48 54.36 -33.70
C GLU A 580 4.09 54.74 -32.33
N VAL A 581 4.58 55.98 -32.24
CA VAL A 581 5.54 56.53 -31.26
C VAL A 581 4.84 57.48 -30.26
N LEU A 582 5.52 57.76 -29.13
CA LEU A 582 5.41 58.88 -28.15
C LEU A 582 4.61 58.54 -26.87
N GLU A 583 5.00 58.87 -25.64
CA GLU A 583 6.09 59.70 -25.09
C GLU A 583 6.23 59.39 -23.58
N ALA A 584 7.43 59.56 -23.02
CA ALA A 584 7.75 59.28 -21.62
C ALA A 584 7.30 60.39 -20.66
N LYS A 585 6.97 60.03 -19.40
CA LYS A 585 7.21 60.84 -18.18
C LYS A 585 6.95 60.03 -16.88
N PRO A 586 7.44 60.48 -15.70
CA PRO A 586 8.33 59.69 -14.87
C PRO A 586 7.69 59.18 -13.57
N TYR A 587 8.39 58.21 -12.98
CA TYR A 587 8.16 57.65 -11.65
C TYR A 587 8.00 58.73 -10.57
N ALA A 588 6.90 58.68 -9.81
CA ALA A 588 6.69 59.44 -8.59
C ALA A 588 6.32 58.49 -7.43
N PRO A 589 6.87 58.67 -6.22
CA PRO A 589 6.66 57.78 -5.07
C PRO A 589 5.25 57.91 -4.48
N PRO A 590 4.76 56.89 -3.74
CA PRO A 590 3.38 56.88 -3.24
C PRO A 590 3.15 57.92 -2.14
N PRO A 591 1.97 58.57 -2.08
CA PRO A 591 1.57 59.44 -0.97
C PRO A 591 1.11 58.63 0.27
N PRO A 592 1.11 59.27 1.46
CA PRO A 592 1.02 58.59 2.74
C PRO A 592 -0.40 58.16 3.12
N ALA A 593 -0.46 57.15 3.98
CA ALA A 593 -1.67 56.59 4.58
C ALA A 593 -2.58 57.65 5.21
N SER A 594 -3.88 57.58 4.91
CA SER A 594 -4.92 58.26 5.66
C SER A 594 -6.14 57.35 5.88
N LEU A 595 -6.28 56.94 7.15
CA LEU A 595 -7.50 56.78 7.94
C LEU A 595 -8.63 55.87 7.40
N SER A 596 -8.68 54.68 7.99
CA SER A 596 -9.80 53.73 8.02
C SER A 596 -11.09 54.34 8.60
N PRO A 597 -12.29 53.98 8.09
CA PRO A 597 -13.53 54.07 8.85
C PRO A 597 -13.77 52.79 9.67
N ALA A 598 -14.15 53.02 10.92
CA ALA A 598 -14.63 52.12 11.97
C ALA A 598 -14.99 50.66 11.60
N SER A 599 -14.26 49.74 12.23
CA SER A 599 -14.62 48.33 12.41
C SER A 599 -15.90 48.18 13.24
N ALA A 600 -16.85 47.38 12.75
CA ALA A 600 -17.95 46.85 13.55
C ALA A 600 -17.41 45.91 14.65
N PRO A 601 -18.07 45.80 15.83
CA PRO A 601 -17.58 44.97 16.92
C PRO A 601 -17.63 43.48 16.55
N LEU A 602 -16.52 42.78 16.78
CA LEU A 602 -16.42 41.33 16.76
C LEU A 602 -17.44 40.71 17.72
N GLU A 603 -18.34 39.88 17.19
CA GLU A 603 -19.32 39.16 18.00
C GLU A 603 -18.62 38.11 18.87
N SER A 604 -18.88 38.14 20.17
CA SER A 604 -18.28 37.23 21.14
C SER A 604 -18.87 35.81 21.05
N TYR A 605 -17.98 34.83 21.14
CA TYR A 605 -18.21 33.38 21.06
C TYR A 605 -19.50 32.93 21.80
N ARG A 606 -20.53 32.47 21.07
CA ARG A 606 -21.76 31.91 21.66
C ARG A 606 -21.61 30.40 21.91
N ARG A 607 -21.68 30.02 23.19
CA ARG A 607 -21.51 28.65 23.70
C ARG A 607 -22.69 27.71 23.43
N GLU A 608 -23.72 28.18 22.72
CA GLU A 608 -24.99 27.48 22.50
C GLU A 608 -25.04 26.68 21.16
N LEU A 609 -24.00 26.77 20.34
CA LEU A 609 -23.90 26.10 19.03
C LEU A 609 -23.15 24.75 19.07
N LEU A 610 -22.90 24.18 20.25
CA LEU A 610 -22.29 22.85 20.39
C LEU A 610 -23.37 21.75 20.40
N PRO A 611 -23.12 20.57 19.80
CA PRO A 611 -24.02 19.43 19.91
C PRO A 611 -24.20 19.02 21.37
N GLN A 612 -25.43 19.01 21.88
CA GLN A 612 -25.72 18.59 23.24
C GLN A 612 -25.63 17.05 23.35
N THR A 613 -24.87 16.56 24.32
CA THR A 613 -24.99 15.20 24.84
C THR A 613 -26.35 15.02 25.51
N PRO A 614 -27.05 13.89 25.31
CA PRO A 614 -28.38 13.71 25.88
C PRO A 614 -28.33 13.68 27.42
N ARG A 615 -29.22 14.44 28.05
CA ARG A 615 -29.44 14.44 29.50
C ARG A 615 -30.02 13.08 29.92
N LEU A 616 -29.41 12.45 30.93
CA LEU A 616 -29.97 11.29 31.62
C LEU A 616 -31.10 11.75 32.55
N ASP A 617 -32.30 11.20 32.37
CA ASP A 617 -33.45 11.40 33.26
C ASP A 617 -33.18 10.77 34.65
N PRO A 618 -33.37 11.49 35.76
CA PRO A 618 -33.12 10.98 37.11
C PRO A 618 -34.26 10.10 37.69
N THR A 619 -35.21 9.65 36.88
CA THR A 619 -36.37 8.85 37.34
C THR A 619 -36.55 7.49 36.67
N ALA A 620 -35.56 7.01 35.90
CA ALA A 620 -35.57 5.66 35.34
C ALA A 620 -34.81 4.66 36.24
N PRO A 621 -35.38 3.48 36.58
CA PRO A 621 -34.67 2.46 37.34
C PRO A 621 -33.53 1.86 36.51
N PRO A 622 -32.38 1.53 37.10
CA PRO A 622 -31.26 0.97 36.36
C PRO A 622 -31.54 -0.48 35.95
N SER A 623 -31.66 -0.76 34.66
CA SER A 623 -31.54 -2.12 34.14
C SER A 623 -30.06 -2.52 34.16
N VAL A 624 -29.66 -3.20 35.23
CA VAL A 624 -28.34 -3.81 35.35
C VAL A 624 -28.31 -5.08 34.50
N ASP A 625 -27.43 -5.13 33.50
CA ASP A 625 -27.21 -6.30 32.67
C ASP A 625 -26.46 -7.39 33.49
N PRO A 626 -27.09 -8.54 33.82
CA PRO A 626 -26.51 -9.56 34.72
C PRO A 626 -25.23 -10.21 34.18
N ARG A 627 -24.98 -10.11 32.86
CA ARG A 627 -23.81 -10.69 32.19
C ARG A 627 -22.50 -9.95 32.52
N LEU A 628 -22.56 -8.64 32.74
CA LEU A 628 -21.35 -7.83 32.95
C LEU A 628 -20.74 -8.05 34.36
N ASP A 629 -21.60 -8.32 35.36
CA ASP A 629 -21.18 -8.64 36.73
C ASP A 629 -20.74 -10.10 36.91
N ALA A 630 -21.14 -11.00 36.01
CA ALA A 630 -20.63 -12.36 35.95
C ALA A 630 -19.19 -12.38 35.39
N LEU A 631 -18.93 -11.65 34.31
CA LEU A 631 -17.60 -11.50 33.69
C LEU A 631 -16.57 -10.87 34.64
N ARG A 632 -16.98 -9.86 35.44
CA ARG A 632 -16.10 -9.25 36.45
C ARG A 632 -15.77 -10.19 37.62
N ARG A 633 -16.62 -11.17 37.91
CA ARG A 633 -16.39 -12.18 38.95
C ARG A 633 -15.47 -13.32 38.47
N GLU A 634 -15.52 -13.68 37.19
CA GLU A 634 -14.60 -14.65 36.59
C GLU A 634 -13.17 -14.11 36.48
N MET A 635 -12.99 -12.85 36.06
CA MET A 635 -11.66 -12.22 35.94
C MET A 635 -10.89 -12.10 37.27
N ARG A 636 -11.56 -12.22 38.42
CA ARG A 636 -10.91 -12.20 39.74
C ARG A 636 -10.51 -13.57 40.28
N ARG A 637 -10.85 -14.67 39.58
CA ARG A 637 -10.57 -16.05 40.04
C ARG A 637 -9.29 -16.67 39.48
N GLU A 638 -8.65 -16.07 38.48
CA GLU A 638 -7.52 -16.67 37.76
C GLU A 638 -6.19 -15.90 37.92
N GLU A 639 -5.78 -15.63 39.17
CA GLU A 639 -4.38 -15.30 39.45
C GLU A 639 -3.72 -16.41 40.30
N PRO A 640 -2.53 -16.92 39.91
CA PRO A 640 -1.84 -17.96 40.66
C PRO A 640 -1.10 -17.40 41.88
N ILE A 641 -1.22 -18.12 43.00
CA ILE A 641 -0.58 -17.80 44.29
C ILE A 641 0.90 -18.23 44.28
N PHE A 642 1.83 -17.28 44.46
CA PHE A 642 3.24 -17.56 44.79
C PHE A 642 3.52 -17.28 46.28
N PRO A 643 4.32 -18.11 47.00
CA PRO A 643 4.65 -17.89 48.40
C PRO A 643 5.78 -16.87 48.58
N ARG A 644 5.68 -16.03 49.62
CA ARG A 644 6.73 -15.07 50.03
C ARG A 644 7.85 -15.76 50.84
N PRO A 645 9.14 -15.38 50.68
CA PRO A 645 10.21 -15.81 51.57
C PRO A 645 10.30 -14.94 52.85
N ALA A 646 10.87 -15.53 53.91
CA ALA A 646 11.08 -14.97 55.25
C ALA A 646 12.25 -13.94 55.31
N PRO A 647 12.33 -13.07 56.35
CA PRO A 647 13.27 -11.94 56.37
C PRO A 647 14.59 -12.26 57.08
N PRO A 648 15.70 -11.55 56.79
CA PRO A 648 16.84 -11.47 57.68
C PRO A 648 16.72 -10.27 58.64
N THR A 649 17.10 -10.54 59.88
CA THR A 649 17.39 -9.66 61.00
C THR A 649 18.67 -8.85 60.78
N ASP A 650 18.62 -7.53 60.95
CA ASP A 650 19.41 -6.82 61.96
C ASP A 650 19.05 -5.31 62.02
N GLN A 651 18.98 -4.81 63.25
CA GLN A 651 18.60 -3.46 63.72
C GLN A 651 19.79 -2.44 63.58
N PRO A 652 19.67 -1.11 63.86
CA PRO A 652 18.67 -0.47 64.74
C PRO A 652 18.10 0.92 64.36
N ALA A 653 16.94 1.17 65.00
CA ALA A 653 16.38 2.42 65.57
C ALA A 653 16.63 3.76 64.84
N ILE A 654 15.59 4.55 64.52
CA ILE A 654 14.91 5.43 65.49
C ILE A 654 13.50 5.84 64.99
N THR A 655 12.52 5.67 65.89
CA THR A 655 11.17 6.26 66.04
C THR A 655 10.17 6.27 64.88
N ARG A 656 9.03 5.58 65.10
CA ARG A 656 7.81 5.59 64.30
C ARG A 656 6.62 5.94 65.21
N ARG A 657 5.69 6.77 64.71
CA ARG A 657 4.24 6.94 65.00
C ARG A 657 3.88 8.44 65.09
N GLU A 658 2.85 8.99 64.44
CA GLU A 658 1.54 8.49 63.97
C GLU A 658 1.07 9.14 62.63
N PRO A 659 0.02 8.62 61.97
CA PRO A 659 -0.39 9.00 60.62
C PRO A 659 -1.50 10.07 60.60
N GLY A 660 -1.27 11.16 59.87
CA GLY A 660 -2.25 12.25 59.65
C GLY A 660 -2.48 12.54 58.17
N SER A 661 -3.73 12.29 57.74
CA SER A 661 -4.51 13.00 56.70
C SER A 661 -3.76 13.77 55.59
N SER A 662 -3.83 13.24 54.36
CA SER A 662 -3.45 13.99 53.16
C SER A 662 -4.55 14.99 52.75
N LEU A 663 -4.27 16.27 52.97
CA LEU A 663 -4.47 17.51 52.19
C LEU A 663 -5.45 17.61 50.99
N ARG A 664 -6.35 16.66 50.73
CA ARG A 664 -7.41 16.75 49.71
C ARG A 664 -8.82 16.89 50.27
N GLU A 665 -9.01 16.79 51.58
CA GLU A 665 -10.31 16.99 52.25
C GLU A 665 -10.59 18.43 52.73
N SER A 666 -9.69 19.41 52.51
CA SER A 666 -9.89 20.77 53.04
C SER A 666 -10.21 21.87 52.02
N ILE A 667 -10.45 21.55 50.74
CA ILE A 667 -10.77 22.58 49.74
C ILE A 667 -11.97 22.13 48.91
N LEU A 668 -13.17 22.30 49.48
CA LEU A 668 -14.41 22.78 48.83
C LEU A 668 -15.65 22.51 49.70
N LYS A 669 -15.83 23.29 50.77
CA LYS A 669 -17.17 23.63 51.28
C LYS A 669 -17.31 25.17 51.27
N LYS A 670 -18.24 25.61 50.40
CA LYS A 670 -19.00 26.88 50.23
C LYS A 670 -19.19 27.74 51.51
N PRO A 671 -19.78 28.98 51.46
CA PRO A 671 -20.06 29.95 50.38
C PRO A 671 -19.72 31.44 50.73
N LEU A 672 -19.86 32.31 49.72
CA LEU A 672 -20.28 33.73 49.70
C LEU A 672 -20.04 34.68 50.91
N SER A 673 -19.48 35.86 50.55
CA SER A 673 -19.86 37.23 50.97
C SER A 673 -18.85 38.05 51.80
N SER A 674 -18.68 39.32 51.35
CA SER A 674 -18.00 40.45 51.99
C SER A 674 -16.46 40.32 52.10
N HIS A 675 -15.61 41.26 51.68
CA HIS A 675 -15.66 42.71 51.78
C HIS A 675 -14.84 43.37 50.65
N TYR A 676 -15.41 44.44 50.12
CA TYR A 676 -14.80 45.73 49.78
C TYR A 676 -13.31 45.83 49.35
N ASN A 677 -13.15 46.34 48.13
CA ASN A 677 -12.46 47.58 47.74
C ASN A 677 -11.05 47.91 48.27
N LYS A 678 -10.22 48.28 47.27
CA LYS A 678 -9.28 49.41 47.21
C LYS A 678 -8.23 49.51 48.31
N ASP A 679 -6.96 49.35 47.93
CA ASP A 679 -6.17 50.49 47.43
C ASP A 679 -5.21 50.04 46.32
#